data_AF-A0A0R3SR06-F1
#
_entry.id   AF-A0A0R3SR06-F1
#
_cell.length_a   1.000
_cell.length_b   1.000
_cell.length_c   1.000
_cell.angle_alpha   90.00
_cell.angle_beta   90.00
_cell.angle_gamma   90.00
#
_symmetry.space_group_name_H-M   'P 1'
#
loop_
_entity.id
_entity.type
_entity.pdbx_description
1 polymer ?
#
loop_
_entity_poly.entity_id
_entity_poly.type
_entity_poly.pdbx_seq_one_letter_code
_entity_poly.pdbx_strand_id
1 'polypeptide(L)'
;MAQEDDDRNLLMILIDLTPVWWGTYAHEFLILPTFIENILAFANSHLALSPLNEVAIVGVTPEKTEFLWPSLNPIDEIECHNGQYEPFSIIGQTVRKKVNQMIMSCESTRCTVAFANAINNALCYFIRRCREMRPTFAYTRIDSNTLMEDDIHSLLKDNFHARILVVRAAEDDSSQYLSLMNAVFTAQKMGVLIDACIIPPTRMSYSTEDHLRQSSTTLQESGHSSLFQQAAELTGGIYLRIPRPAGLLQYLLCVFLPHAGLRSQMILPDSNGGSSAGVDFRSACFCHHKMVDLAYVCSVCLSVFCEFSPICSTCQTPFRIPTSVTLPPEKLKNVDDTQIGSKGWDLMRKLGWTDGKGLGAQGQGRLEPISAKVPKNRQGLGADAASGFRALDIGELPNGPNAWSDDRTDLVPASANDDLFYRFSLWFPPGSNLEIPDSPERCLGALRSAILPLDSGSAHGPPVDSMESQSRYCSEELLFEMLFYKNSLDKRSREAIMSARLRSNPYEDIRSGIFMNRAAMKMANMDSLFMGLFSGKPPHNEILHFADICAGPGGFSEYLTWRRGCPLGSKSHHFQSIRGYGMTLKGECDFKLRKFIAGPMENFRAYYGTADDGDITKWCNLASFAKTIISATYGKGVHLVMADGGFDVSDGYNLQEVKSKHIYLCQCLCALTILRPGGRFVTKLFDTFTDFTVDLLWLMSHVFRKIYIVKPITSRPANSERYLVCDGLISPNDCMAGCPPAPESSNKIKKKNTEEFTRRQFKQKKIQKPVVMPSQASKDSHEDQFHIDTTSAVGVLIGHFLAAGEELHKLDGNDSVDLLRLARDEILHGENSQISESFPELIKRQSLYLSKMIVFADDATKSDDSQGDIAKACLEKWQIPHIKRGIQSWPLWSENISPALREIIPDPSNFTKGSLPKHLERPKIIETFKTADLERSLFQPSSFYALVTSGLHSVTSEQPSDPMILLSQGNDRIFIWEEGRFLRLESKIQIQLPAGCLLWVINVNIYSNKGRRYRALMILDAAFIYGIDIQNLPLVERMAHIRALCNTLDFPETDCAKVICPPCRPLTSMPDFINGLKELPCKDYPDGHIMFHATKSGMTCAPKTPWTMGVSRSTGHVYYLNSKDHISSYEVPAGICLPFSKTKFYQVPWTTAHDGDLDVKSLLVWLRKHPQ
;
A
#
# COMPACT_ATOMS: atom_id res chain seq x y z
N MET A 1 -24.03 -5.25 2.33
CA MET A 1 -24.48 -3.92 2.78
C MET A 1 -23.42 -3.38 3.70
N ALA A 2 -22.76 -2.32 3.26
CA ALA A 2 -21.64 -1.70 3.95
C ALA A 2 -22.09 -1.13 5.30
N GLN A 3 -21.18 -1.10 6.28
CA GLN A 3 -21.25 -0.07 7.32
C GLN A 3 -21.01 1.25 6.59
N GLU A 4 -22.08 1.98 6.32
CA GLU A 4 -22.00 3.37 5.87
C GLU A 4 -21.67 4.20 7.11
N ASP A 5 -20.43 4.70 7.18
CA ASP A 5 -20.23 6.05 7.70
C ASP A 5 -21.08 6.94 6.78
N ASP A 6 -22.10 7.59 7.34
CA ASP A 6 -23.11 8.38 6.61
C ASP A 6 -22.47 9.67 6.03
N ASP A 7 -21.69 9.52 4.97
CA ASP A 7 -21.00 10.63 4.29
C ASP A 7 -22.00 11.49 3.52
N ARG A 8 -22.07 12.78 3.89
CA ARG A 8 -22.96 13.75 3.25
C ARG A 8 -22.27 14.36 2.05
N ASN A 9 -22.90 14.30 0.87
CA ASN A 9 -22.33 14.86 -0.36
C ASN A 9 -23.19 16.00 -0.91
N LEU A 10 -22.55 17.14 -1.21
CA LEU A 10 -23.14 18.27 -1.91
C LEU A 10 -22.67 18.29 -3.37
N LEU A 11 -23.59 18.11 -4.31
CA LEU A 11 -23.34 18.25 -5.74
C LEU A 11 -23.82 19.61 -6.26
N MET A 12 -22.90 20.40 -6.81
CA MET A 12 -23.19 21.72 -7.35
C MET A 12 -23.05 21.70 -8.87
N ILE A 13 -24.16 21.85 -9.60
CA ILE A 13 -24.19 21.77 -11.06
C ILE A 13 -24.26 23.19 -11.64
N LEU A 14 -23.25 23.59 -12.41
CA LEU A 14 -23.20 24.85 -13.13
C LEU A 14 -23.57 24.59 -14.60
N ILE A 15 -24.60 25.27 -15.08
CA ILE A 15 -25.20 25.02 -16.40
C ILE A 15 -25.08 26.25 -17.30
N ASP A 16 -24.54 26.06 -18.50
CA ASP A 16 -24.56 27.06 -19.57
C ASP A 16 -25.95 27.17 -20.23
N LEU A 17 -26.61 28.32 -20.10
CA LEU A 17 -27.94 28.58 -20.67
C LEU A 17 -27.91 29.59 -21.82
N THR A 18 -26.73 29.81 -22.43
CA THR A 18 -26.56 30.77 -23.52
C THR A 18 -27.33 30.36 -24.78
N PRO A 19 -28.39 31.10 -25.20
CA PRO A 19 -29.28 30.65 -26.26
C PRO A 19 -28.60 30.42 -27.62
N VAL A 20 -27.57 31.21 -27.93
CA VAL A 20 -26.85 31.17 -29.21
C VAL A 20 -26.23 29.79 -29.48
N TRP A 21 -25.64 29.17 -28.47
CA TRP A 21 -24.99 27.86 -28.62
C TRP A 21 -26.02 26.73 -28.73
N TRP A 22 -27.14 26.79 -28.02
CA TRP A 22 -28.17 25.75 -28.09
C TRP A 22 -28.86 25.65 -29.45
N GLY A 23 -28.82 26.70 -30.27
CA GLY A 23 -29.27 26.65 -31.66
C GLY A 23 -28.38 25.82 -32.58
N THR A 24 -27.08 25.72 -32.31
CA THR A 24 -26.14 24.96 -33.17
C THR A 24 -26.29 23.44 -33.02
N TYR A 25 -26.79 22.99 -31.88
CA TYR A 25 -26.97 21.57 -31.53
C TYR A 25 -28.31 20.97 -32.00
N ALA A 26 -29.17 21.76 -32.65
CA ALA A 26 -30.50 21.31 -33.10
C ALA A 26 -30.45 20.11 -34.06
N HIS A 27 -29.39 19.99 -34.88
CA HIS A 27 -29.20 18.90 -35.83
C HIS A 27 -28.85 17.54 -35.17
N GLU A 28 -28.36 17.54 -33.93
CA GLU A 28 -27.97 16.33 -33.19
C GLU A 28 -29.00 15.87 -32.16
N PHE A 29 -30.25 16.36 -32.26
CA PHE A 29 -31.36 16.09 -31.33
C PHE A 29 -31.12 16.53 -29.86
N LEU A 30 -30.05 17.29 -29.58
CA LEU A 30 -29.78 17.88 -28.27
C LEU A 30 -30.25 19.34 -28.22
N ILE A 31 -31.57 19.52 -28.07
CA ILE A 31 -32.17 20.83 -27.80
C ILE A 31 -32.15 21.14 -26.30
N LEU A 32 -32.21 22.43 -25.95
CA LEU A 32 -32.14 22.90 -24.57
C LEU A 32 -33.15 22.21 -23.62
N PRO A 33 -34.43 21.96 -23.97
CA PRO A 33 -35.33 21.19 -23.12
C PRO A 33 -34.83 19.77 -22.83
N THR A 34 -34.40 19.04 -23.85
CA THR A 34 -33.82 17.68 -23.71
C THR A 34 -32.58 17.68 -22.84
N PHE A 35 -31.74 18.73 -22.98
CA PHE A 35 -30.57 18.93 -22.14
C PHE A 35 -30.94 19.12 -20.66
N ILE A 36 -31.94 19.95 -20.36
CA ILE A 36 -32.41 20.14 -18.98
C ILE A 36 -32.97 18.85 -18.40
N GLU A 37 -33.71 18.04 -19.17
CA GLU A 37 -34.19 16.73 -18.71
C GLU A 37 -33.03 15.77 -18.39
N ASN A 38 -31.95 15.78 -19.18
CA ASN A 38 -30.75 14.97 -18.89
C ASN A 38 -30.06 15.40 -17.58
N ILE A 39 -29.98 16.71 -17.32
CA ILE A 39 -29.40 17.23 -16.08
C ILE A 39 -30.29 16.93 -14.87
N LEU A 40 -31.61 17.04 -15.01
CA LEU A 40 -32.57 16.68 -13.96
C LEU A 40 -32.53 15.18 -13.65
N ALA A 41 -32.46 14.32 -14.67
CA ALA A 41 -32.29 12.88 -14.48
C ALA A 41 -31.00 12.55 -13.73
N PHE A 42 -29.90 13.25 -14.04
CA PHE A 42 -28.63 13.13 -13.33
C PHE A 42 -28.72 13.61 -11.87
N ALA A 43 -29.31 14.77 -11.62
CA ALA A 43 -29.51 15.30 -10.27
C ALA A 43 -30.39 14.38 -9.40
N ASN A 44 -31.49 13.88 -9.96
CA ASN A 44 -32.37 12.92 -9.30
C ASN A 44 -31.65 11.61 -9.00
N SER A 45 -30.78 11.14 -9.91
CA SER A 45 -29.95 9.96 -9.69
C SER A 45 -28.97 10.18 -8.53
N HIS A 46 -28.36 11.36 -8.40
CA HIS A 46 -27.47 11.67 -7.28
C HIS A 46 -28.21 11.70 -5.94
N LEU A 47 -29.39 12.31 -5.90
CA LEU A 47 -30.24 12.33 -4.70
C LEU A 47 -30.78 10.93 -4.33
N ALA A 48 -30.98 10.05 -5.31
CA ALA A 48 -31.43 8.68 -5.06
C ALA A 48 -30.34 7.77 -4.45
N LEU A 49 -29.06 8.14 -4.57
CA LEU A 49 -27.94 7.33 -4.05
C LEU A 49 -27.86 7.32 -2.52
N SER A 50 -28.16 8.44 -1.87
CA SER A 50 -28.16 8.55 -0.40
C SER A 50 -29.18 9.61 0.04
N PRO A 51 -29.93 9.36 1.13
CA PRO A 51 -30.89 10.32 1.66
C PRO A 51 -30.23 11.60 2.22
N LEU A 52 -28.91 11.60 2.41
CA LEU A 52 -28.14 12.74 2.92
C LEU A 52 -27.49 13.60 1.82
N ASN A 53 -27.66 13.21 0.55
CA ASN A 53 -27.11 13.97 -0.57
C ASN A 53 -27.91 15.26 -0.81
N GLU A 54 -27.20 16.34 -1.09
CA GLU A 54 -27.77 17.64 -1.43
C GLU A 54 -27.36 18.04 -2.86
N VAL A 55 -28.24 18.75 -3.56
CA VAL A 55 -27.95 19.29 -4.90
C VAL A 55 -28.19 20.80 -4.90
N ALA A 56 -27.29 21.53 -5.54
CA ALA A 56 -27.47 22.93 -5.92
C ALA A 56 -27.26 23.09 -7.43
N ILE A 57 -28.12 23.84 -8.10
CA ILE A 57 -28.06 24.06 -9.56
C ILE A 57 -27.99 25.57 -9.82
N VAL A 58 -26.97 26.00 -10.55
CA VAL A 58 -26.73 27.39 -10.93
C VAL A 58 -26.80 27.52 -12.44
N GLY A 59 -27.65 28.42 -12.92
CA GLY A 59 -27.74 28.79 -14.32
C GLY A 59 -26.83 29.97 -14.64
N VAL A 60 -26.14 29.89 -15.77
CA VAL A 60 -25.27 30.96 -16.25
C VAL A 60 -25.72 31.45 -17.63
N THR A 61 -25.96 32.76 -17.76
CA THR A 61 -26.07 33.47 -19.05
C THR A 61 -24.95 34.51 -19.17
N PRO A 62 -24.71 35.07 -20.37
CA PRO A 62 -23.74 36.14 -20.56
C PRO A 62 -23.96 37.38 -19.68
N GLU A 63 -25.20 37.62 -19.21
CA GLU A 63 -25.59 38.80 -18.44
C GLU A 63 -25.69 38.54 -16.94
N LYS A 64 -26.12 37.34 -16.52
CA LYS A 64 -26.38 37.02 -15.11
C LYS A 64 -26.03 35.58 -14.74
N THR A 65 -25.71 35.40 -13.46
CA THR A 65 -25.58 34.10 -12.80
C THR A 65 -26.65 34.00 -11.72
N GLU A 66 -27.46 32.95 -11.73
CA GLU A 66 -28.57 32.79 -10.78
C GLU A 66 -28.67 31.35 -10.27
N PHE A 67 -28.98 31.17 -8.99
CA PHE A 67 -29.35 29.86 -8.44
C PHE A 67 -30.73 29.45 -8.96
N LEU A 68 -30.75 28.38 -9.76
CA LEU A 68 -31.98 27.70 -10.19
C LEU A 68 -32.55 26.87 -9.03
N TRP A 69 -31.66 26.27 -8.24
CA TRP A 69 -31.97 25.55 -7.01
C TRP A 69 -30.79 25.63 -6.03
N PRO A 70 -30.99 25.89 -4.73
CA PRO A 70 -32.24 26.25 -4.07
C PRO A 70 -32.75 27.64 -4.47
N SER A 71 -34.07 27.80 -4.56
CA SER A 71 -34.72 29.10 -4.85
C SER A 71 -35.05 29.83 -3.55
N LEU A 72 -34.85 31.15 -3.52
CA LEU A 72 -35.27 32.01 -2.40
C LEU A 72 -36.80 32.12 -2.28
N ASN A 73 -37.52 31.92 -3.38
CA ASN A 73 -38.98 31.86 -3.44
C ASN A 73 -39.38 30.42 -3.85
N PRO A 74 -39.66 29.52 -2.91
CA PRO A 74 -40.25 28.22 -3.22
C PRO A 74 -41.66 28.42 -3.80
N ILE A 75 -42.06 27.59 -4.74
CA ILE A 75 -43.41 27.62 -5.32
C ILE A 75 -44.28 26.78 -4.39
N ASP A 76 -45.21 27.42 -3.67
CA ASP A 76 -45.98 26.80 -2.58
C ASP A 76 -47.11 25.85 -3.04
N GLU A 77 -47.43 25.75 -4.33
CA GLU A 77 -48.48 24.86 -4.84
C GLU A 77 -48.02 24.06 -6.07
N ILE A 78 -47.78 22.77 -5.88
CA ILE A 78 -47.47 21.82 -6.96
C ILE A 78 -48.33 20.57 -6.79
N GLU A 79 -49.18 20.28 -7.79
CA GLU A 79 -49.87 18.99 -7.90
C GLU A 79 -48.84 17.89 -8.22
N CYS A 80 -48.55 17.04 -7.23
CA CYS A 80 -47.74 15.86 -7.44
C CYS A 80 -48.58 14.76 -8.10
N HIS A 81 -48.17 14.31 -9.28
CA HIS A 81 -48.73 13.09 -9.88
C HIS A 81 -48.31 11.86 -9.05
N ASN A 82 -49.27 11.01 -8.70
CA ASN A 82 -49.09 9.82 -7.87
C ASN A 82 -47.93 8.93 -8.37
N GLY A 83 -46.90 8.76 -7.55
CA GLY A 83 -45.79 7.80 -7.77
C GLY A 83 -44.39 8.40 -7.96
N GLN A 84 -44.23 9.72 -7.99
CA GLN A 84 -42.91 10.37 -8.03
C GLN A 84 -42.47 10.85 -6.64
N TYR A 85 -41.16 10.76 -6.35
CA TYR A 85 -40.58 11.29 -5.12
C TYR A 85 -40.72 12.82 -5.09
N GLU A 86 -41.38 13.35 -4.06
CA GLU A 86 -41.80 14.75 -3.95
C GLU A 86 -40.65 15.76 -4.18
N PRO A 87 -39.45 15.60 -3.60
CA PRO A 87 -38.30 16.46 -3.91
C PRO A 87 -37.92 16.51 -5.39
N PHE A 88 -38.05 15.41 -6.15
CA PHE A 88 -37.70 15.40 -7.58
C PHE A 88 -38.67 16.22 -8.42
N SER A 89 -39.96 16.17 -8.08
CA SER A 89 -40.99 16.96 -8.75
C SER A 89 -40.80 18.45 -8.49
N ILE A 90 -40.55 18.83 -7.23
CA ILE A 90 -40.34 20.22 -6.81
C ILE A 90 -39.11 20.82 -7.50
N ILE A 91 -37.97 20.11 -7.47
CA ILE A 91 -36.73 20.55 -8.12
C ILE A 91 -36.97 20.69 -9.63
N GLY A 92 -37.54 19.67 -10.28
CA GLY A 92 -37.76 19.67 -11.73
C GLY A 92 -38.64 20.82 -12.21
N GLN A 93 -39.75 21.10 -11.53
CA GLN A 93 -40.64 22.19 -11.94
C GLN A 93 -40.03 23.58 -11.66
N THR A 94 -39.33 23.74 -10.54
CA THR A 94 -38.67 25.02 -10.18
C THR A 94 -37.58 25.36 -11.18
N VAL A 95 -36.72 24.39 -11.51
CA VAL A 95 -35.63 24.57 -12.47
C VAL A 95 -36.19 24.91 -13.85
N ARG A 96 -37.19 24.17 -14.38
CA ARG A 96 -37.80 24.46 -15.70
C ARG A 96 -38.36 25.88 -15.79
N LYS A 97 -39.10 26.34 -14.77
CA LYS A 97 -39.67 27.69 -14.74
C LYS A 97 -38.57 28.76 -14.71
N LYS A 98 -37.57 28.61 -13.84
CA LYS A 98 -36.46 29.58 -13.74
C LYS A 98 -35.59 29.61 -14.99
N VAL A 99 -35.31 28.46 -15.60
CA VAL A 99 -34.58 28.40 -16.88
C VAL A 99 -35.34 29.19 -17.95
N ASN A 100 -36.65 28.98 -18.09
CA ASN A 100 -37.48 29.75 -19.02
C ASN A 100 -37.45 31.26 -18.72
N GLN A 101 -37.56 31.67 -17.45
CA GLN A 101 -37.45 33.07 -17.06
C GLN A 101 -36.07 33.66 -17.40
N MET A 102 -35.00 32.92 -17.15
CA MET A 102 -33.63 33.36 -17.37
C MET A 102 -33.34 33.57 -18.87
N ILE A 103 -33.84 32.67 -19.72
CA ILE A 103 -33.71 32.76 -21.18
C ILE A 103 -34.55 33.91 -21.73
N MET A 104 -35.82 34.03 -21.31
CA MET A 104 -36.71 35.09 -21.78
C MET A 104 -36.23 36.48 -21.36
N SER A 105 -35.47 36.57 -20.26
CA SER A 105 -34.86 37.83 -19.79
C SER A 105 -33.52 38.18 -20.44
N CYS A 106 -32.95 37.31 -21.27
CA CYS A 106 -31.63 37.51 -21.88
C CYS A 106 -31.78 38.24 -23.22
N GLU A 107 -31.43 39.53 -23.26
CA GLU A 107 -31.47 40.35 -24.49
C GLU A 107 -30.09 40.45 -25.17
N SER A 108 -29.01 40.01 -24.51
CA SER A 108 -27.64 40.06 -25.04
C SER A 108 -27.42 39.24 -26.32
N THR A 109 -26.65 39.83 -27.23
CA THR A 109 -26.02 39.17 -28.38
C THR A 109 -24.63 38.60 -28.08
N ARG A 110 -24.15 38.70 -26.83
CA ARG A 110 -22.84 38.20 -26.40
C ARG A 110 -22.83 36.67 -26.37
N CYS A 111 -21.77 36.07 -26.92
CA CYS A 111 -21.61 34.61 -26.98
C CYS A 111 -20.67 34.04 -25.90
N THR A 112 -20.00 34.88 -25.12
CA THR A 112 -19.03 34.46 -24.09
C THR A 112 -19.66 34.46 -22.70
N VAL A 113 -19.26 33.47 -21.88
CA VAL A 113 -19.87 33.19 -20.58
C VAL A 113 -18.83 33.29 -19.47
N ALA A 114 -19.17 33.94 -18.35
CA ALA A 114 -18.27 34.10 -17.21
C ALA A 114 -18.54 33.08 -16.08
N PHE A 115 -17.88 31.92 -16.14
CA PHE A 115 -18.03 30.87 -15.12
C PHE A 115 -17.36 31.17 -13.78
N ALA A 116 -16.41 32.11 -13.74
CA ALA A 116 -15.72 32.50 -12.51
C ALA A 116 -16.69 32.94 -11.40
N ASN A 117 -17.71 33.74 -11.76
CA ASN A 117 -18.74 34.20 -10.82
C ASN A 117 -19.63 33.05 -10.33
N ALA A 118 -19.97 32.10 -11.21
CA ALA A 118 -20.77 30.93 -10.86
C ALA A 118 -20.03 30.00 -9.88
N ILE A 119 -18.73 29.78 -10.10
CA ILE A 119 -17.88 28.99 -9.20
C ILE A 119 -17.74 29.71 -7.85
N ASN A 120 -17.51 31.02 -7.84
CA ASN A 120 -17.44 31.80 -6.60
C ASN A 120 -18.76 31.75 -5.80
N ASN A 121 -19.91 31.90 -6.47
CA ASN A 121 -21.23 31.74 -5.83
C ASN A 121 -21.41 30.33 -5.25
N ALA A 122 -20.94 29.30 -5.97
CA ALA A 122 -20.99 27.93 -5.52
C ALA A 122 -20.12 27.71 -4.25
N LEU A 123 -18.88 28.20 -4.26
CA LEU A 123 -17.99 28.12 -3.09
C LEU A 123 -18.56 28.88 -1.89
N CYS A 124 -19.14 30.06 -2.11
CA CYS A 124 -19.83 30.82 -1.05
C CYS A 124 -21.02 30.05 -0.47
N TYR A 125 -21.80 29.36 -1.32
CA TYR A 125 -22.90 28.52 -0.87
C TYR A 125 -22.41 27.31 -0.07
N PHE A 126 -21.33 26.66 -0.50
CA PHE A 126 -20.69 25.58 0.25
C PHE A 126 -20.28 26.04 1.66
N ILE A 127 -19.56 27.16 1.76
CA ILE A 127 -19.16 27.74 3.06
C ILE A 127 -20.38 28.06 3.93
N ARG A 128 -21.43 28.61 3.34
CA ARG A 128 -22.68 28.89 4.04
C ARG A 128 -23.32 27.62 4.58
N ARG A 129 -23.39 26.54 3.80
CA ARG A 129 -23.92 25.23 4.24
C ARG A 129 -23.07 24.63 5.36
N CYS A 130 -21.74 24.69 5.26
CA CYS A 130 -20.84 24.26 6.34
C CYS A 130 -21.10 25.02 7.65
N ARG A 131 -21.41 26.32 7.58
CA ARG A 131 -21.76 27.15 8.74
C ARG A 131 -23.14 26.83 9.31
N GLU A 132 -24.16 26.66 8.46
CA GLU A 132 -25.54 26.32 8.87
C GLU A 132 -25.60 24.98 9.61
N MET A 133 -24.71 24.04 9.26
CA MET A 133 -24.60 22.73 9.91
C MET A 133 -23.99 22.77 11.32
N ARG A 134 -23.41 23.89 11.76
CA ARG A 134 -22.83 24.08 13.12
C ARG A 134 -23.51 25.24 13.87
N PRO A 135 -24.70 25.04 14.48
CA PRO A 135 -25.42 26.11 15.16
C PRO A 135 -24.84 26.53 16.53
N THR A 136 -23.76 25.91 17.04
CA THR A 136 -23.38 26.05 18.48
C THR A 136 -22.27 27.04 18.83
N PHE A 137 -21.74 27.83 17.90
CA PHE A 137 -20.66 28.80 18.20
C PHE A 137 -20.99 30.27 17.94
N ALA A 138 -22.27 30.61 17.74
CA ALA A 138 -22.70 31.98 17.54
C ALA A 138 -23.27 32.63 18.81
N TYR A 139 -22.58 32.57 19.97
CA TYR A 139 -22.80 33.54 21.07
C TYR A 139 -21.71 33.56 22.16
N THR A 140 -20.43 33.68 21.83
CA THR A 140 -19.43 34.14 22.82
C THR A 140 -18.32 34.94 22.15
N ARG A 141 -18.42 36.26 22.33
CA ARG A 141 -17.39 37.32 22.23
C ARG A 141 -16.40 37.28 21.05
N ILE A 142 -16.61 38.23 20.16
CA ILE A 142 -15.63 38.78 19.23
C ILE A 142 -14.54 39.49 20.04
N ASP A 143 -13.36 38.90 20.14
CA ASP A 143 -12.11 39.65 20.26
C ASP A 143 -11.46 39.64 18.87
N SER A 144 -11.63 40.75 18.17
CA SER A 144 -11.03 41.03 16.87
C SER A 144 -9.52 41.14 17.03
N ASN A 145 -8.76 40.08 16.68
CA ASN A 145 -7.43 40.14 16.04
C ASN A 145 -6.66 38.80 15.95
N THR A 146 -7.27 37.65 16.24
CA THR A 146 -6.63 36.33 16.01
C THR A 146 -7.18 35.65 14.76
N LEU A 147 -6.44 35.86 13.66
CA LEU A 147 -6.25 35.05 12.45
C LEU A 147 -7.36 34.06 12.01
N MET A 148 -7.99 34.35 10.87
CA MET A 148 -8.99 33.55 10.16
C MET A 148 -8.53 32.19 9.58
N GLU A 149 -7.25 31.82 9.68
CA GLU A 149 -6.73 30.62 9.01
C GLU A 149 -7.02 29.31 9.75
N ASP A 150 -7.12 29.33 11.08
CA ASP A 150 -7.37 28.12 11.89
C ASP A 150 -8.85 27.65 11.82
N ASP A 151 -9.78 28.55 11.48
CA ASP A 151 -11.22 28.23 11.40
C ASP A 151 -11.58 27.36 10.19
N ILE A 152 -10.91 27.54 9.03
CA ILE A 152 -11.21 26.82 7.78
C ILE A 152 -10.82 25.34 7.89
N HIS A 153 -9.65 25.03 8.45
CA HIS A 153 -9.24 23.65 8.66
C HIS A 153 -10.08 22.93 9.72
N SER A 154 -10.66 23.67 10.68
CA SER A 154 -11.64 23.12 11.63
C SER A 154 -13.01 22.86 10.98
N LEU A 155 -13.41 23.68 10.00
CA LEU A 155 -14.64 23.54 9.21
C LEU A 155 -14.60 22.33 8.27
N LEU A 156 -13.41 21.91 7.82
CA LEU A 156 -13.19 20.79 6.89
C LEU A 156 -13.02 19.41 7.55
N LYS A 157 -13.18 19.31 8.88
CA LYS A 157 -12.97 18.07 9.65
C LYS A 157 -14.19 17.15 9.77
N ASP A 158 -15.37 17.60 9.33
CA ASP A 158 -16.60 16.80 9.35
C ASP A 158 -16.82 16.12 7.99
N ASN A 159 -17.46 14.94 7.95
CA ASN A 159 -17.77 14.13 6.76
C ASN A 159 -18.77 14.80 5.77
N PHE A 160 -18.51 16.04 5.35
CA PHE A 160 -19.29 16.81 4.37
C PHE A 160 -18.41 17.15 3.16
N HIS A 161 -18.63 16.42 2.06
CA HIS A 161 -17.86 16.60 0.83
C HIS A 161 -18.66 17.37 -0.21
N ALA A 162 -18.03 18.30 -0.92
CA ALA A 162 -18.66 19.05 -2.00
C ALA A 162 -17.92 18.88 -3.33
N ARG A 163 -18.68 18.91 -4.42
CA ARG A 163 -18.19 18.76 -5.79
C ARG A 163 -18.94 19.69 -6.73
N ILE A 164 -18.21 20.37 -7.60
CA ILE A 164 -18.74 21.26 -8.64
C ILE A 164 -18.65 20.53 -9.98
N LEU A 165 -19.78 20.41 -10.69
CA LEU A 165 -19.85 19.93 -12.06
C LEU A 165 -20.19 21.11 -12.98
N VAL A 166 -19.29 21.42 -13.92
CA VAL A 166 -19.47 22.45 -14.94
C VAL A 166 -19.89 21.79 -16.24
N VAL A 167 -21.09 22.12 -16.74
CA VAL A 167 -21.57 21.66 -18.05
C VAL A 167 -21.61 22.85 -18.99
N ARG A 168 -20.71 22.85 -19.98
CA ARG A 168 -20.43 24.01 -20.84
C ARG A 168 -20.68 23.70 -22.30
N ALA A 169 -21.33 24.64 -22.99
CA ALA A 169 -21.58 24.61 -24.43
C ALA A 169 -20.86 25.72 -25.21
N ALA A 170 -20.52 26.84 -24.55
CA ALA A 170 -19.81 27.98 -25.14
C ALA A 170 -18.29 27.75 -25.34
N GLU A 171 -17.67 28.53 -26.23
CA GLU A 171 -16.21 28.60 -26.42
C GLU A 171 -15.49 29.35 -25.27
N ASP A 172 -14.17 29.15 -25.15
CA ASP A 172 -13.34 29.77 -24.10
C ASP A 172 -13.03 31.24 -24.39
N ASP A 173 -13.06 32.06 -23.34
CA ASP A 173 -12.65 33.46 -23.37
C ASP A 173 -11.40 33.66 -22.50
N SER A 174 -10.27 33.85 -23.15
CA SER A 174 -8.96 34.03 -22.50
C SER A 174 -8.92 35.22 -21.54
N SER A 175 -9.80 36.23 -21.72
CA SER A 175 -9.86 37.40 -20.84
C SER A 175 -10.29 37.02 -19.41
N GLN A 176 -10.94 35.87 -19.23
CA GLN A 176 -11.43 35.38 -17.95
C GLN A 176 -10.44 34.46 -17.22
N TYR A 177 -9.26 34.21 -17.78
CA TYR A 177 -8.25 33.31 -17.20
C TYR A 177 -7.99 33.65 -15.73
N LEU A 178 -7.73 34.93 -15.43
CA LEU A 178 -7.33 35.35 -14.09
C LEU A 178 -8.46 35.16 -13.06
N SER A 179 -9.68 35.54 -13.40
CA SER A 179 -10.83 35.42 -12.51
C SER A 179 -11.20 33.96 -12.28
N LEU A 180 -11.11 33.11 -13.31
CA LEU A 180 -11.35 31.68 -13.22
C LEU A 180 -10.28 30.98 -12.37
N MET A 181 -8.99 31.23 -12.64
CA MET A 181 -7.90 30.59 -11.90
C MET A 181 -7.90 30.97 -10.42
N ASN A 182 -8.22 32.22 -10.08
CA ASN A 182 -8.41 32.63 -8.68
C ASN A 182 -9.53 31.83 -7.98
N ALA A 183 -10.64 31.57 -8.69
CA ALA A 183 -11.73 30.74 -8.17
C ALA A 183 -11.30 29.26 -8.03
N VAL A 184 -10.53 28.74 -8.99
CA VAL A 184 -9.98 27.38 -8.97
C VAL A 184 -9.01 27.18 -7.80
N PHE A 185 -8.07 28.11 -7.58
CA PHE A 185 -7.16 28.03 -6.43
C PHE A 185 -7.91 28.12 -5.10
N THR A 186 -9.01 28.90 -5.05
CA THR A 186 -9.89 28.95 -3.87
C THR A 186 -10.58 27.60 -3.65
N ALA A 187 -11.11 26.97 -4.70
CA ALA A 187 -11.70 25.64 -4.63
C ALA A 187 -10.69 24.56 -4.18
N GLN A 188 -9.46 24.62 -4.70
CA GLN A 188 -8.36 23.73 -4.33
C GLN A 188 -8.03 23.86 -2.84
N LYS A 189 -7.94 25.10 -2.31
CA LYS A 189 -7.70 25.33 -0.88
C LYS A 189 -8.85 24.82 0.00
N MET A 190 -10.08 24.83 -0.50
CA MET A 190 -11.27 24.31 0.20
C MET A 190 -11.50 22.81 0.03
N GLY A 191 -10.68 22.13 -0.78
CA GLY A 191 -10.85 20.69 -1.07
C GLY A 191 -12.10 20.36 -1.89
N VAL A 192 -12.62 21.32 -2.68
CA VAL A 192 -13.79 21.13 -3.55
C VAL A 192 -13.34 20.78 -4.96
N LEU A 193 -13.78 19.62 -5.48
CA LEU A 193 -13.40 19.13 -6.81
C LEU A 193 -14.20 19.85 -7.90
N ILE A 194 -13.56 20.19 -9.02
CA ILE A 194 -14.20 20.77 -10.21
C ILE A 194 -14.16 19.77 -11.36
N ASP A 195 -15.31 19.20 -11.70
CA ASP A 195 -15.50 18.39 -12.89
C ASP A 195 -15.97 19.26 -14.05
N ALA A 196 -15.42 19.04 -15.25
CA ALA A 196 -15.75 19.79 -16.45
C ALA A 196 -16.25 18.86 -17.57
N CYS A 197 -17.49 19.09 -17.98
CA CYS A 197 -18.16 18.42 -19.08
C CYS A 197 -18.33 19.42 -20.24
N ILE A 198 -17.57 19.24 -21.32
CA ILE A 198 -17.54 20.17 -22.46
C ILE A 198 -18.30 19.55 -23.65
N ILE A 199 -19.32 20.27 -24.14
CA ILE A 199 -20.09 19.94 -25.33
C ILE A 199 -19.49 20.72 -26.51
N PRO A 200 -18.87 20.06 -27.51
CA PRO A 200 -18.19 20.75 -28.62
C PRO A 200 -19.17 21.22 -29.69
N PRO A 201 -19.05 22.45 -30.23
CA PRO A 201 -19.97 22.96 -31.25
C PRO A 201 -19.80 22.21 -32.59
N THR A 202 -20.93 21.81 -33.19
CA THR A 202 -20.96 21.22 -34.54
C THR A 202 -21.01 22.31 -35.61
N ARG A 203 -19.91 22.55 -36.34
CA ARG A 203 -19.91 23.42 -37.54
C ARG A 203 -20.16 22.58 -38.80
N MET A 204 -21.16 22.96 -39.61
CA MET A 204 -21.30 22.43 -40.98
C MET A 204 -20.37 23.22 -41.92
N SER A 205 -19.45 22.55 -42.60
CA SER A 205 -18.75 23.10 -43.76
C SER A 205 -19.28 22.45 -45.04
N TYR A 206 -19.73 23.25 -46.00
CA TYR A 206 -19.96 22.81 -47.38
C TYR A 206 -18.66 22.94 -48.16
N SER A 207 -18.02 21.83 -48.53
CA SER A 207 -16.96 21.80 -49.54
C SER A 207 -17.57 21.34 -50.87
N THR A 208 -17.39 22.12 -51.93
CA THR A 208 -17.96 21.89 -53.27
C THR A 208 -17.20 20.86 -54.12
N GLU A 209 -16.21 20.16 -53.57
CA GLU A 209 -15.39 19.20 -54.30
C GLU A 209 -15.33 17.88 -53.54
N ASP A 210 -16.37 17.04 -53.67
CA ASP A 210 -16.26 15.57 -53.58
C ASP A 210 -17.65 14.93 -53.72
N HIS A 211 -17.95 14.37 -54.90
CA HIS A 211 -19.26 13.77 -55.20
C HIS A 211 -19.45 12.32 -54.68
N LEU A 212 -18.54 11.78 -53.85
CA LEU A 212 -18.54 10.36 -53.48
C LEU A 212 -18.53 10.03 -51.97
N ARG A 213 -18.75 11.01 -51.08
CA ARG A 213 -18.94 10.75 -49.64
C ARG A 213 -20.15 11.47 -49.09
N GLN A 214 -21.34 10.92 -49.37
CA GLN A 214 -22.52 11.24 -48.55
C GLN A 214 -22.42 10.40 -47.26
N SER A 215 -22.40 11.08 -46.10
CA SER A 215 -22.35 10.55 -44.71
C SER A 215 -20.98 10.46 -44.01
N SER A 216 -20.14 11.49 -44.11
CA SER A 216 -19.12 11.72 -43.09
C SER A 216 -19.09 13.20 -42.72
N THR A 217 -19.77 13.55 -41.63
CA THR A 217 -19.56 14.82 -40.92
C THR A 217 -18.13 14.80 -40.35
N THR A 218 -17.16 15.24 -41.14
CA THR A 218 -15.81 15.52 -40.63
C THR A 218 -15.90 16.74 -39.74
N LEU A 219 -15.99 16.49 -38.43
CA LEU A 219 -15.80 17.47 -37.37
C LEU A 219 -14.44 18.14 -37.58
N GLN A 220 -14.42 19.40 -38.03
CA GLN A 220 -13.23 20.23 -37.82
C GLN A 220 -13.00 20.30 -36.31
N GLU A 221 -11.79 19.93 -35.89
CA GLU A 221 -11.35 19.91 -34.49
C GLU A 221 -11.40 21.32 -33.90
N SER A 222 -12.54 21.70 -33.30
CA SER A 222 -12.56 22.77 -32.31
C SER A 222 -11.66 22.35 -31.13
N GLY A 223 -10.76 23.26 -30.72
CA GLY A 223 -9.71 22.98 -29.74
C GLY A 223 -10.24 22.56 -28.36
N HIS A 224 -9.42 21.84 -27.60
CA HIS A 224 -9.69 21.52 -26.19
C HIS A 224 -9.77 22.81 -25.36
N SER A 225 -10.55 22.77 -24.28
CA SER A 225 -10.63 23.88 -23.32
C SER A 225 -9.45 23.81 -22.37
N SER A 226 -8.37 24.53 -22.67
CA SER A 226 -7.18 24.58 -21.80
C SER A 226 -7.52 25.08 -20.39
N LEU A 227 -8.45 26.04 -20.28
CA LEU A 227 -8.88 26.62 -19.01
C LEU A 227 -9.51 25.59 -18.06
N PHE A 228 -10.50 24.83 -18.52
CA PHE A 228 -11.19 23.85 -17.69
C PHE A 228 -10.41 22.55 -17.54
N GLN A 229 -9.50 22.26 -18.47
CA GLN A 229 -8.52 21.18 -18.30
C GLN A 229 -7.54 21.50 -17.16
N GLN A 230 -7.02 22.73 -17.09
CA GLN A 230 -6.25 23.20 -15.94
C GLN A 230 -7.07 23.18 -14.65
N ALA A 231 -8.34 23.60 -14.68
CA ALA A 231 -9.21 23.63 -13.50
C ALA A 231 -9.47 22.23 -12.90
N ALA A 232 -9.76 21.25 -13.77
CA ALA A 232 -9.96 19.87 -13.35
C ALA A 232 -8.67 19.26 -12.79
N GLU A 233 -7.53 19.46 -13.48
CA GLU A 233 -6.23 18.94 -13.02
C GLU A 233 -5.81 19.53 -11.68
N LEU A 234 -5.92 20.85 -11.50
CA LEU A 234 -5.53 21.53 -10.25
C LEU A 234 -6.37 21.13 -9.04
N THR A 235 -7.63 20.78 -9.25
CA THR A 235 -8.54 20.36 -8.17
C THR A 235 -8.65 18.84 -8.01
N GLY A 236 -8.09 18.04 -8.92
CA GLY A 236 -8.27 16.58 -8.92
C GLY A 236 -9.64 16.10 -9.43
N GLY A 237 -10.32 16.93 -10.23
CA GLY A 237 -11.59 16.62 -10.89
C GLY A 237 -11.43 15.96 -12.26
N ILE A 238 -12.53 15.65 -12.94
CA ILE A 238 -12.54 15.02 -14.26
C ILE A 238 -12.82 16.05 -15.35
N TYR A 239 -11.97 16.10 -16.39
CA TYR A 239 -12.25 16.78 -17.64
C TYR A 239 -12.71 15.76 -18.70
N LEU A 240 -13.90 15.96 -19.28
CA LEU A 240 -14.39 15.15 -20.39
C LEU A 240 -15.00 16.04 -21.48
N ARG A 241 -14.47 15.89 -22.69
CA ARG A 241 -15.09 16.37 -23.92
C ARG A 241 -16.05 15.29 -24.44
N ILE A 242 -17.32 15.65 -24.64
CA ILE A 242 -18.31 14.70 -25.14
C ILE A 242 -18.12 14.51 -26.65
N PRO A 243 -17.80 13.29 -27.13
CA PRO A 243 -17.64 13.03 -28.55
C PRO A 243 -18.97 12.96 -29.30
N ARG A 244 -20.06 12.58 -28.61
CA ARG A 244 -21.42 12.50 -29.18
C ARG A 244 -22.45 13.14 -28.23
N PRO A 245 -22.88 14.39 -28.50
CA PRO A 245 -23.84 15.13 -27.66
C PRO A 245 -25.17 14.40 -27.39
N ALA A 246 -25.66 13.59 -28.34
CA ALA A 246 -26.86 12.76 -28.16
C ALA A 246 -26.75 11.75 -27.00
N GLY A 247 -25.53 11.37 -26.59
CA GLY A 247 -25.26 10.46 -25.47
C GLY A 247 -25.04 11.14 -24.11
N LEU A 248 -25.37 12.44 -23.95
CA LEU A 248 -25.03 13.23 -22.76
C LEU A 248 -25.39 12.54 -21.43
N LEU A 249 -26.60 12.02 -21.29
CA LEU A 249 -27.04 11.35 -20.05
C LEU A 249 -26.17 10.14 -19.70
N GLN A 250 -25.74 9.38 -20.71
CA GLN A 250 -24.85 8.23 -20.50
C GLN A 250 -23.50 8.68 -19.91
N TYR A 251 -22.93 9.77 -20.41
CA TYR A 251 -21.67 10.30 -19.87
C TYR A 251 -21.84 10.85 -18.45
N LEU A 252 -22.94 11.57 -18.19
CA LEU A 252 -23.27 12.07 -16.84
C LEU A 252 -23.38 10.92 -15.83
N LEU A 253 -24.09 9.85 -16.17
CA LEU A 253 -24.30 8.72 -15.26
C LEU A 253 -23.05 7.83 -15.11
N CYS A 254 -22.29 7.58 -16.17
CA CYS A 254 -21.15 6.67 -16.11
C CYS A 254 -19.87 7.31 -15.56
N VAL A 255 -19.65 8.61 -15.82
CA VAL A 255 -18.39 9.30 -15.49
C VAL A 255 -18.55 10.21 -14.27
N PHE A 256 -19.62 11.02 -14.24
CA PHE A 256 -19.77 12.08 -13.25
C PHE A 256 -20.62 11.70 -12.03
N LEU A 257 -21.49 10.69 -12.13
CA LEU A 257 -22.31 10.24 -11.00
C LEU A 257 -21.49 9.65 -9.84
N PRO A 258 -20.49 8.77 -10.09
CA PRO A 258 -19.76 8.12 -9.02
C PRO A 258 -18.97 9.12 -8.16
N HIS A 259 -18.91 8.85 -6.86
CA HIS A 259 -18.19 9.66 -5.88
C HIS A 259 -16.67 9.65 -6.13
N ALA A 260 -15.95 10.68 -5.67
CA ALA A 260 -14.53 10.87 -5.90
C ALA A 260 -13.67 9.67 -5.46
N GLY A 261 -13.93 9.14 -4.26
CA GLY A 261 -13.23 7.95 -3.74
C GLY A 261 -13.42 6.68 -4.60
N LEU A 262 -14.51 6.57 -5.36
CA LEU A 262 -14.78 5.43 -6.25
C LEU A 262 -14.13 5.56 -7.62
N ARG A 263 -13.69 6.77 -8.02
CA ARG A 263 -13.07 7.02 -9.34
C ARG A 263 -11.78 6.24 -9.54
N SER A 264 -10.99 6.05 -8.48
CA SER A 264 -9.75 5.26 -8.51
C SER A 264 -9.98 3.77 -8.78
N GLN A 265 -11.22 3.29 -8.62
CA GLN A 265 -11.61 1.89 -8.82
C GLN A 265 -12.30 1.66 -10.17
N MET A 266 -12.62 2.72 -10.90
CA MET A 266 -13.28 2.64 -12.20
C MET A 266 -12.30 2.94 -13.34
N ILE A 267 -12.51 2.26 -14.46
CA ILE A 267 -11.85 2.59 -15.72
C ILE A 267 -12.67 3.72 -16.34
N LEU A 268 -12.30 4.96 -16.04
CA LEU A 268 -12.89 6.13 -16.67
C LEU A 268 -12.36 6.26 -18.11
N PRO A 269 -13.18 6.72 -19.07
CA PRO A 269 -12.67 7.05 -20.40
C PRO A 269 -11.55 8.06 -20.22
N ASP A 270 -10.39 7.82 -20.86
CA ASP A 270 -9.18 8.61 -20.70
C ASP A 270 -9.54 10.10 -20.70
N SER A 271 -9.48 10.73 -19.52
CA SER A 271 -9.55 12.19 -19.38
C SER A 271 -8.41 12.87 -20.15
N ASN A 272 -7.43 12.08 -20.57
CA ASN A 272 -6.33 12.40 -21.47
C ASN A 272 -6.61 11.84 -22.88
N GLY A 273 -7.74 12.19 -23.48
CA GLY A 273 -8.16 11.68 -24.78
C GLY A 273 -7.02 11.64 -25.80
N GLY A 274 -6.59 10.43 -26.17
CA GLY A 274 -5.88 10.08 -27.41
C GLY A 274 -4.57 10.81 -27.74
N SER A 275 -4.08 11.70 -26.88
CA SER A 275 -2.89 12.49 -27.17
C SER A 275 -2.03 12.60 -25.92
N SER A 276 -0.77 12.23 -26.10
CA SER A 276 0.40 12.58 -25.31
C SER A 276 0.65 14.10 -25.21
N ALA A 277 -0.41 14.90 -25.14
CA ALA A 277 -0.36 16.34 -24.92
C ALA A 277 -0.71 16.59 -23.45
N GLY A 278 0.30 16.94 -22.65
CA GLY A 278 0.08 17.41 -21.29
C GLY A 278 -0.89 18.60 -21.27
N VAL A 279 -1.47 18.86 -20.09
CA VAL A 279 -2.30 20.05 -19.88
C VAL A 279 -1.47 21.28 -20.21
N ASP A 280 -1.96 22.13 -21.10
CA ASP A 280 -1.27 23.34 -21.53
C ASP A 280 -1.33 24.40 -20.43
N PHE A 281 -0.28 24.51 -19.61
CA PHE A 281 -0.15 25.49 -18.51
C PHE A 281 0.45 26.85 -18.95
N ARG A 282 0.50 27.15 -20.25
CA ARG A 282 1.05 28.42 -20.71
C ARG A 282 0.27 29.61 -20.14
N SER A 283 0.98 30.70 -19.87
CA SER A 283 0.37 31.93 -19.38
C SER A 283 -0.20 32.74 -20.54
N ALA A 284 -1.37 33.35 -20.34
CA ALA A 284 -1.91 34.32 -21.29
C ALA A 284 -1.21 35.67 -21.12
N CYS A 285 -0.77 36.29 -22.22
CA CYS A 285 -0.18 37.63 -22.18
C CYS A 285 -1.25 38.71 -21.94
N PHE A 286 -0.92 39.76 -21.19
CA PHE A 286 -1.81 40.89 -20.92
C PHE A 286 -1.97 41.84 -22.12
N CYS A 287 -1.09 41.79 -23.12
CA CYS A 287 -1.21 42.63 -24.32
C CYS A 287 -2.34 42.15 -25.25
N HIS A 288 -2.38 40.84 -25.51
CA HIS A 288 -3.22 40.25 -26.55
C HIS A 288 -4.15 39.15 -26.04
N HIS A 289 -4.07 38.79 -24.73
CA HIS A 289 -4.82 37.70 -24.11
C HIS A 289 -4.64 36.34 -24.82
N LYS A 290 -3.46 36.14 -25.42
CA LYS A 290 -3.06 34.89 -26.08
C LYS A 290 -2.05 34.15 -25.23
N MET A 291 -2.11 32.82 -25.26
CA MET A 291 -1.13 31.95 -24.61
C MET A 291 0.26 32.20 -25.23
N VAL A 292 1.28 32.30 -24.39
CA VAL A 292 2.66 32.57 -24.83
C VAL A 292 3.64 31.59 -24.18
N ASP A 293 4.61 31.11 -24.97
CA ASP A 293 5.68 30.22 -24.50
C ASP A 293 6.81 31.00 -23.81
N LEU A 294 7.15 32.18 -24.35
CA LEU A 294 8.16 33.10 -23.85
C LEU A 294 7.50 34.46 -23.60
N ALA A 295 7.75 35.05 -22.43
CA ALA A 295 7.11 36.30 -22.05
C ALA A 295 7.95 37.13 -21.08
N TYR A 296 7.77 38.45 -21.13
CA TYR A 296 8.33 39.42 -20.21
C TYR A 296 7.42 39.59 -19.00
N VAL A 297 7.96 39.47 -17.80
CA VAL A 297 7.19 39.60 -16.56
C VAL A 297 7.51 40.94 -15.90
N CYS A 298 6.48 41.70 -15.52
CA CYS A 298 6.68 42.90 -14.71
C CYS A 298 7.12 42.52 -13.30
N SER A 299 8.25 43.06 -12.83
CA SER A 299 8.77 42.82 -11.48
C SER A 299 7.91 43.41 -10.35
N VAL A 300 6.98 44.33 -10.67
CA VAL A 300 6.11 44.98 -9.69
C VAL A 300 4.73 44.33 -9.60
N CYS A 301 4.07 44.06 -10.73
CA CYS A 301 2.71 43.52 -10.75
C CYS A 301 2.60 42.09 -11.28
N LEU A 302 3.72 41.44 -11.63
CA LEU A 302 3.78 40.08 -12.17
C LEU A 302 2.98 39.86 -13.47
N SER A 303 2.56 40.93 -14.14
CA SER A 303 1.87 40.86 -15.43
C SER A 303 2.80 40.33 -16.52
N VAL A 304 2.29 39.40 -17.32
CA VAL A 304 3.00 38.69 -18.39
C VAL A 304 2.77 39.39 -19.74
N PHE A 305 3.82 39.72 -20.49
CA PHE A 305 3.75 40.42 -21.79
C PHE A 305 4.46 39.63 -22.89
N CYS A 306 3.87 39.58 -24.09
CA CYS A 306 4.43 38.84 -25.23
C CYS A 306 5.61 39.54 -25.91
N GLU A 307 5.67 40.87 -25.80
CA GLU A 307 6.73 41.71 -26.38
C GLU A 307 7.28 42.64 -25.31
N PHE A 308 8.54 43.02 -25.47
CA PHE A 308 9.17 43.96 -24.57
C PHE A 308 8.55 45.35 -24.76
N SER A 309 7.91 45.86 -23.72
CA SER A 309 7.49 47.27 -23.63
C SER A 309 8.38 47.97 -22.60
N PRO A 310 8.90 49.18 -22.85
CA PRO A 310 9.69 49.92 -21.87
C PRO A 310 8.87 50.38 -20.65
N ILE A 311 7.53 50.35 -20.73
CA ILE A 311 6.62 50.70 -19.62
C ILE A 311 5.56 49.60 -19.50
N CYS A 312 5.35 49.09 -18.30
CA CYS A 312 4.30 48.12 -18.01
C CYS A 312 2.92 48.75 -18.22
N SER A 313 2.10 48.21 -19.13
CA SER A 313 0.75 48.72 -19.39
C SER A 313 -0.21 48.56 -18.20
N THR A 314 0.05 47.61 -17.30
CA THR A 314 -0.80 47.32 -16.13
C THR A 314 -0.49 48.21 -14.93
N CYS A 315 0.78 48.37 -14.54
CA CYS A 315 1.18 49.15 -13.36
C CYS A 315 1.95 50.44 -13.68
N GLN A 316 2.12 50.78 -14.96
CA GLN A 316 2.81 51.99 -15.46
C GLN A 316 4.28 52.13 -15.00
N THR A 317 4.89 51.05 -14.52
CA THR A 317 6.30 51.07 -14.08
C THR A 317 7.25 50.88 -15.26
N PRO A 318 8.32 51.67 -15.40
CA PRO A 318 9.32 51.51 -16.46
C PRO A 318 10.20 50.27 -16.24
N PHE A 319 10.42 49.48 -17.29
CA PHE A 319 11.32 48.33 -17.29
C PHE A 319 12.78 48.81 -17.40
N ARG A 320 13.64 48.38 -16.48
CA ARG A 320 15.08 48.70 -16.52
C ARG A 320 15.79 47.76 -17.50
N ILE A 321 16.31 48.30 -18.60
CA ILE A 321 17.17 47.55 -19.54
C ILE A 321 18.59 47.50 -18.95
N PRO A 322 19.22 46.33 -18.81
CA PRO A 322 20.64 46.25 -18.53
C PRO A 322 21.42 46.58 -19.81
N THR A 323 22.07 47.73 -19.87
CA THR A 323 23.03 48.07 -20.94
C THR A 323 24.23 47.14 -20.82
N SER A 324 24.46 46.29 -21.83
CA SER A 324 25.70 45.55 -21.98
C SER A 324 26.83 46.55 -22.26
N VAL A 325 27.80 46.61 -21.36
CA VAL A 325 29.02 47.41 -21.54
C VAL A 325 30.06 46.52 -22.21
N THR A 326 30.25 46.71 -23.52
CA THR A 326 31.49 46.33 -24.20
C THR A 326 32.56 47.38 -23.86
N LEU A 327 33.61 46.99 -23.15
CA LEU A 327 34.81 47.82 -22.99
C LEU A 327 35.85 47.47 -24.06
N PRO A 328 36.47 48.45 -24.73
CA PRO A 328 37.65 48.23 -25.56
C PRO A 328 38.92 48.05 -24.69
N PRO A 329 39.96 47.35 -25.18
CA PRO A 329 41.16 47.08 -24.41
C PRO A 329 42.17 48.22 -24.64
N GLU A 330 42.45 49.03 -23.61
CA GLU A 330 43.78 49.65 -23.44
C GLU A 330 43.88 50.43 -22.12
N LYS A 331 45.06 50.30 -21.49
CA LYS A 331 45.61 51.02 -20.32
C LYS A 331 45.37 50.39 -18.94
N LEU A 332 46.26 49.45 -18.64
CA LEU A 332 46.91 49.38 -17.32
C LEU A 332 47.52 50.75 -16.96
N LYS A 333 47.19 51.28 -15.78
CA LYS A 333 48.14 51.69 -14.72
C LYS A 333 47.44 52.50 -13.61
N ASN A 334 47.68 52.06 -12.37
CA ASN A 334 47.71 52.80 -11.11
C ASN A 334 46.49 53.66 -10.73
N VAL A 335 45.62 53.15 -9.84
CA VAL A 335 44.92 53.97 -8.82
C VAL A 335 44.71 53.15 -7.54
N ASP A 336 44.99 53.80 -6.41
CA ASP A 336 45.01 53.30 -5.03
C ASP A 336 43.70 52.69 -4.48
N ASP A 337 43.91 51.81 -3.51
CA ASP A 337 43.00 50.80 -2.97
C ASP A 337 42.05 51.31 -1.85
N THR A 338 41.49 52.53 -1.92
CA THR A 338 40.74 53.09 -0.76
C THR A 338 39.41 53.79 -0.98
N GLN A 339 38.78 53.78 -2.16
CA GLN A 339 37.43 54.36 -2.30
C GLN A 339 36.56 53.70 -3.38
N ILE A 340 35.88 52.59 -3.04
CA ILE A 340 34.64 52.18 -3.72
C ILE A 340 33.62 51.76 -2.65
N GLY A 341 33.02 52.76 -2.00
CA GLY A 341 31.83 52.56 -1.19
C GLY A 341 30.63 52.27 -2.10
N SER A 342 30.07 51.07 -2.02
CA SER A 342 28.81 50.75 -2.69
C SER A 342 27.69 51.69 -2.22
N LYS A 343 26.72 52.01 -3.10
CA LYS A 343 25.51 52.79 -2.74
C LYS A 343 24.76 52.24 -1.52
N GLY A 344 24.99 50.98 -1.16
CA GLY A 344 24.46 50.36 0.06
C GLY A 344 24.99 51.00 1.35
N TRP A 345 26.29 51.34 1.42
CA TRP A 345 26.89 51.97 2.59
C TRP A 345 26.41 53.41 2.82
N ASP A 346 26.08 54.12 1.75
CA ASP A 346 25.48 55.46 1.83
C ASP A 346 24.02 55.42 2.28
N LEU A 347 23.28 54.38 1.89
CA LEU A 347 21.90 54.18 2.34
C LEU A 347 21.87 53.80 3.83
N MET A 348 22.79 52.93 4.28
CA MET A 348 22.87 52.52 5.69
C MET A 348 23.23 53.71 6.60
N ARG A 349 24.16 54.57 6.19
CA ARG A 349 24.46 55.81 6.93
C ARG A 349 23.26 56.75 7.03
N LYS A 350 22.45 56.88 5.98
CA LYS A 350 21.21 57.68 6.01
C LYS A 350 20.14 57.11 6.94
N LEU A 351 20.17 55.82 7.21
CA LEU A 351 19.26 55.13 8.15
C LEU A 351 19.82 55.04 9.58
N GLY A 352 20.90 55.79 9.88
CA GLY A 352 21.47 55.91 11.23
C GLY A 352 22.53 54.87 11.59
N TRP A 353 23.06 54.15 10.60
CA TRP A 353 24.15 53.19 10.82
C TRP A 353 25.50 53.89 11.04
N THR A 354 26.27 53.41 12.02
CA THR A 354 27.64 53.85 12.33
C THR A 354 28.54 52.63 12.42
N ASP A 355 29.80 52.78 11.99
CA ASP A 355 30.73 51.66 11.88
C ASP A 355 31.00 51.04 13.26
N GLY A 356 30.77 49.73 13.39
CA GLY A 356 30.88 48.98 14.66
C GLY A 356 29.64 48.96 15.58
N LYS A 357 28.48 49.51 15.18
CA LYS A 357 27.20 49.40 15.93
C LYS A 357 26.04 48.90 15.06
N GLY A 358 25.05 48.24 15.69
CA GLY A 358 23.85 47.77 14.98
C GLY A 358 22.85 48.89 14.66
N LEU A 359 22.05 48.72 13.61
CA LEU A 359 21.05 49.73 13.17
C LEU A 359 19.94 49.96 14.22
N GLY A 360 19.65 51.24 14.52
CA GLY A 360 18.58 51.67 15.43
C GLY A 360 18.99 52.92 16.23
N ALA A 361 18.03 53.71 16.73
CA ALA A 361 18.29 54.99 17.39
C ALA A 361 19.23 54.92 18.63
N GLN A 362 19.42 53.73 19.21
CA GLN A 362 20.35 53.47 20.33
C GLN A 362 21.41 52.39 20.02
N GLY A 363 21.60 51.98 18.77
CA GLY A 363 22.59 50.96 18.40
C GLY A 363 22.18 49.51 18.69
N GLN A 364 20.89 49.26 18.91
CA GLN A 364 20.32 47.96 19.33
C GLN A 364 20.14 46.92 18.21
N GLY A 365 20.53 47.24 16.98
CA GLY A 365 20.48 46.29 15.87
C GLY A 365 21.50 45.17 16.05
N ARG A 366 21.27 44.03 15.38
CA ARG A 366 22.25 42.94 15.34
C ARG A 366 23.47 43.37 14.51
N LEU A 367 24.66 43.08 15.03
CA LEU A 367 25.95 43.28 14.36
C LEU A 367 26.33 42.13 13.42
N GLU A 368 25.80 40.93 13.67
CA GLU A 368 26.10 39.75 12.86
C GLU A 368 25.12 39.61 11.67
N PRO A 369 25.64 39.37 10.45
CA PRO A 369 24.80 39.18 9.29
C PRO A 369 23.92 37.93 9.45
N ILE A 370 22.63 38.08 9.18
CA ILE A 370 21.70 36.96 9.13
C ILE A 370 22.05 36.16 7.87
N SER A 371 22.43 34.89 8.03
CA SER A 371 22.66 33.99 6.90
C SER A 371 21.39 33.93 6.05
N ALA A 372 21.48 34.34 4.79
CA ALA A 372 20.37 34.23 3.86
C ALA A 372 20.02 32.76 3.67
N LYS A 373 18.87 32.31 4.21
CA LYS A 373 18.29 31.03 3.81
C LYS A 373 17.85 31.17 2.36
N VAL A 374 18.63 30.59 1.45
CA VAL A 374 18.24 30.42 0.05
C VAL A 374 17.18 29.32 0.01
N PRO A 375 15.97 29.58 -0.52
CA PRO A 375 15.03 28.50 -0.80
C PRO A 375 15.64 27.59 -1.86
N LYS A 376 15.82 26.31 -1.52
CA LYS A 376 16.10 25.24 -2.48
C LYS A 376 15.01 25.30 -3.56
N ASN A 377 15.42 25.59 -4.79
CA ASN A 377 14.60 25.73 -6.01
C ASN A 377 14.07 27.13 -6.34
N ARG A 378 14.95 27.95 -6.93
CA ARG A 378 14.72 28.72 -8.18
C ARG A 378 16.00 29.48 -8.51
N GLN A 379 16.78 28.95 -9.45
CA GLN A 379 18.00 29.60 -9.95
C GLN A 379 17.66 31.01 -10.47
N GLY A 380 18.30 32.02 -9.89
CA GLY A 380 18.33 33.38 -10.42
C GLY A 380 19.53 33.58 -11.34
N LEU A 381 19.40 34.52 -12.28
CA LEU A 381 20.44 34.88 -13.25
C LEU A 381 21.71 35.39 -12.55
N GLY A 382 22.85 34.75 -12.85
CA GLY A 382 24.19 35.22 -12.47
C GLY A 382 25.10 34.21 -11.77
N ALA A 383 24.75 32.92 -11.70
CA ALA A 383 25.66 31.91 -11.16
C ALA A 383 26.62 31.42 -12.24
N ASP A 384 27.75 32.10 -12.41
CA ASP A 384 28.96 31.49 -12.96
C ASP A 384 30.15 31.67 -12.00
N ALA A 385 30.83 30.53 -11.82
CA ALA A 385 32.22 30.34 -11.41
C ALA A 385 32.61 30.59 -9.93
N ALA A 386 32.55 29.50 -9.15
CA ALA A 386 33.65 29.12 -8.25
C ALA A 386 33.66 27.60 -7.97
N SER A 387 33.73 26.79 -9.02
CA SER A 387 34.19 25.39 -8.93
C SER A 387 34.82 25.05 -10.27
N GLY A 388 36.10 24.69 -10.27
CA GLY A 388 36.88 24.51 -11.48
C GLY A 388 36.37 23.36 -12.35
N PHE A 389 35.48 23.66 -13.29
CA PHE A 389 35.26 22.85 -14.48
C PHE A 389 35.01 23.78 -15.67
N ARG A 390 35.82 23.62 -16.73
CA ARG A 390 35.59 24.23 -18.03
C ARG A 390 34.33 23.57 -18.60
N ALA A 391 33.26 24.32 -18.80
CA ALA A 391 32.08 23.84 -19.50
C ALA A 391 32.51 23.44 -20.93
N LEU A 392 32.41 22.15 -21.26
CA LEU A 392 32.57 21.63 -22.61
C LEU A 392 31.18 21.44 -23.23
N ASP A 393 31.05 21.82 -24.51
CA ASP A 393 29.82 21.82 -25.30
C ASP A 393 29.31 20.40 -25.61
N ILE A 394 28.02 20.32 -25.99
CA ILE A 394 27.18 19.13 -26.22
C ILE A 394 27.69 18.19 -27.35
N GLY A 395 28.84 18.48 -27.98
CA GLY A 395 29.40 17.72 -29.11
C GLY A 395 30.52 16.72 -28.79
N GLU A 396 31.01 16.63 -27.56
CA GLU A 396 32.16 15.77 -27.18
C GLU A 396 31.79 14.78 -26.06
N LEU A 397 31.38 13.55 -26.35
CA LEU A 397 31.22 12.47 -25.34
C LEU A 397 31.07 11.09 -26.00
N PRO A 398 31.64 9.97 -25.47
CA PRO A 398 32.33 9.77 -24.18
C PRO A 398 33.82 9.32 -24.28
N ASN A 399 34.75 10.05 -23.63
CA ASN A 399 36.20 9.75 -23.59
C ASN A 399 36.70 9.07 -22.28
N GLY A 400 35.79 8.54 -21.46
CA GLY A 400 36.16 7.88 -20.20
C GLY A 400 36.75 6.48 -20.43
N PRO A 401 37.69 6.00 -19.59
CA PRO A 401 38.28 4.67 -19.74
C PRO A 401 37.25 3.53 -19.66
N ASN A 402 36.14 3.75 -18.93
CA ASN A 402 35.06 2.77 -18.75
C ASN A 402 33.82 3.08 -19.60
N ALA A 403 33.94 3.99 -20.57
CA ALA A 403 32.85 4.35 -21.47
C ALA A 403 32.47 3.22 -22.43
N TRP A 404 31.19 3.13 -22.76
CA TRP A 404 30.69 2.26 -23.81
C TRP A 404 30.97 2.85 -25.20
N SER A 405 31.40 2.01 -26.14
CA SER A 405 31.50 2.34 -27.57
C SER A 405 31.19 1.12 -28.44
N ASP A 406 30.83 1.35 -29.71
CA ASP A 406 30.54 0.29 -30.68
C ASP A 406 31.79 -0.56 -31.01
N ASP A 407 32.99 0.03 -30.92
CA ASP A 407 34.26 -0.58 -31.33
C ASP A 407 34.96 -1.39 -30.21
N ARG A 408 34.42 -1.40 -28.98
CA ARG A 408 34.99 -2.13 -27.84
C ARG A 408 34.76 -3.63 -27.97
N THR A 409 35.76 -4.32 -28.52
CA THR A 409 35.78 -5.79 -28.71
C THR A 409 36.14 -6.58 -27.46
N ASP A 410 36.57 -5.90 -26.39
CA ASP A 410 36.91 -6.47 -25.07
C ASP A 410 35.68 -6.69 -24.17
N LEU A 411 34.52 -6.15 -24.53
CA LEU A 411 33.30 -6.32 -23.74
C LEU A 411 32.72 -7.73 -23.94
N VAL A 412 32.59 -8.47 -22.84
CA VAL A 412 31.91 -9.77 -22.83
C VAL A 412 30.42 -9.55 -23.14
N PRO A 413 29.83 -10.31 -24.09
CA PRO A 413 28.40 -10.24 -24.37
C PRO A 413 27.56 -10.51 -23.12
N ALA A 414 26.44 -9.78 -23.00
CA ALA A 414 25.54 -9.94 -21.86
C ALA A 414 25.01 -11.37 -21.76
N SER A 415 24.98 -11.92 -20.55
CA SER A 415 24.59 -13.30 -20.28
C SER A 415 23.71 -13.42 -19.04
N ALA A 416 22.94 -14.51 -18.95
CA ALA A 416 22.12 -14.83 -17.78
C ALA A 416 22.95 -15.09 -16.50
N ASN A 417 24.29 -15.16 -16.60
CA ASN A 417 25.22 -15.37 -15.49
C ASN A 417 25.98 -14.11 -15.06
N ASP A 418 25.63 -12.93 -15.57
CA ASP A 418 26.36 -11.69 -15.27
C ASP A 418 25.96 -11.06 -13.92
N ASP A 419 25.37 -11.82 -13.00
CA ASP A 419 25.06 -11.33 -11.65
C ASP A 419 26.37 -10.98 -10.91
N LEU A 420 26.47 -9.75 -10.38
CA LEU A 420 27.60 -9.40 -9.52
C LEU A 420 27.26 -9.78 -8.09
N PHE A 421 28.10 -10.60 -7.46
CA PHE A 421 27.97 -10.93 -6.06
C PHE A 421 29.35 -11.02 -5.40
N TYR A 422 29.49 -10.37 -4.25
CA TYR A 422 30.71 -10.33 -3.48
C TYR A 422 30.43 -10.89 -2.10
N ARG A 423 31.21 -11.89 -1.68
CA ARG A 423 31.06 -12.56 -0.38
C ARG A 423 32.04 -11.97 0.61
N PHE A 424 31.56 -11.68 1.81
CA PHE A 424 32.37 -11.25 2.95
C PHE A 424 32.03 -12.06 4.20
N SER A 425 33.03 -12.39 5.00
CA SER A 425 32.86 -13.00 6.32
C SER A 425 34.01 -12.64 7.23
N LEU A 426 33.69 -12.15 8.44
CA LEU A 426 34.67 -11.87 9.49
C LEU A 426 35.17 -13.16 10.18
N TRP A 427 34.36 -14.22 10.11
CA TRP A 427 34.53 -15.43 10.92
C TRP A 427 35.26 -16.55 10.18
N PHE A 428 35.29 -16.48 8.84
CA PHE A 428 35.85 -17.53 7.98
C PHE A 428 36.83 -16.94 6.96
N PRO A 429 38.05 -17.51 6.81
CA PRO A 429 38.94 -17.15 5.71
C PRO A 429 38.30 -17.46 4.34
N PRO A 430 38.70 -16.74 3.28
CA PRO A 430 38.26 -17.08 1.93
C PRO A 430 38.64 -18.52 1.58
N GLY A 431 37.64 -19.38 1.31
CA GLY A 431 37.84 -20.75 0.85
C GLY A 431 37.69 -21.87 1.88
N SER A 432 37.47 -21.58 3.18
CA SER A 432 37.23 -22.62 4.18
C SER A 432 35.77 -23.13 4.19
N ASN A 433 35.56 -24.44 4.05
CA ASN A 433 34.26 -25.13 4.12
C ASN A 433 33.96 -25.75 5.50
N LEU A 434 34.74 -25.44 6.53
CA LEU A 434 34.54 -26.00 7.88
C LEU A 434 33.34 -25.35 8.57
N GLU A 435 32.37 -26.18 8.96
CA GLU A 435 31.18 -25.80 9.72
C GLU A 435 31.37 -26.10 11.23
N ILE A 436 31.30 -25.03 12.05
CA ILE A 436 30.94 -24.99 13.51
C ILE A 436 32.10 -25.20 14.54
N PRO A 437 32.10 -24.51 15.72
CA PRO A 437 31.14 -23.52 16.25
C PRO A 437 31.70 -22.11 16.49
N ASP A 438 30.90 -21.14 16.07
CA ASP A 438 30.87 -19.77 16.59
C ASP A 438 30.78 -19.81 18.13
N SER A 439 31.70 -19.18 18.87
CA SER A 439 31.42 -18.84 20.26
C SER A 439 30.75 -17.46 20.25
N PRO A 440 29.47 -17.34 20.68
CA PRO A 440 28.79 -16.04 20.77
C PRO A 440 29.55 -15.01 21.61
N GLU A 441 30.39 -15.47 22.53
CA GLU A 441 31.29 -14.66 23.35
C GLU A 441 32.37 -13.94 22.53
N ARG A 442 32.94 -14.59 21.50
CA ARG A 442 33.92 -13.97 20.60
C ARG A 442 33.27 -12.89 19.74
N CYS A 443 32.03 -13.11 19.29
CA CYS A 443 31.23 -12.10 18.59
C CYS A 443 31.01 -10.85 19.45
N LEU A 444 30.64 -11.05 20.72
CA LEU A 444 30.43 -9.94 21.66
C LEU A 444 31.73 -9.14 21.91
N GLY A 445 32.86 -9.83 22.09
CA GLY A 445 34.16 -9.19 22.26
C GLY A 445 34.56 -8.32 21.07
N ALA A 446 34.48 -8.88 19.85
CA ALA A 446 34.79 -8.17 18.61
C ALA A 446 33.85 -6.97 18.37
N LEU A 447 32.54 -7.16 18.62
CA LEU A 447 31.56 -6.09 18.46
C LEU A 447 31.79 -4.93 19.45
N ARG A 448 32.17 -5.22 20.70
CA ARG A 448 32.47 -4.16 21.68
C ARG A 448 33.70 -3.34 21.33
N SER A 449 34.71 -3.95 20.70
CA SER A 449 35.86 -3.20 20.15
C SER A 449 35.49 -2.38 18.90
N ALA A 450 34.49 -2.82 18.15
CA ALA A 450 34.03 -2.23 16.91
C ALA A 450 33.15 -0.98 17.11
N ILE A 451 32.26 -1.01 18.10
CA ILE A 451 31.29 0.06 18.34
C ILE A 451 31.97 1.37 18.75
N LEU A 452 31.56 2.46 18.09
CA LEU A 452 31.91 3.82 18.45
C LEU A 452 30.83 4.42 19.36
N PRO A 453 31.15 4.95 20.55
CA PRO A 453 30.19 5.71 21.34
C PRO A 453 29.67 6.92 20.56
N LEU A 454 28.35 7.03 20.41
CA LEU A 454 27.74 8.06 19.55
C LEU A 454 27.92 9.48 20.11
N ASP A 455 28.05 9.63 21.43
CA ASP A 455 28.33 10.93 22.08
C ASP A 455 29.74 11.48 21.78
N SER A 456 30.59 10.69 21.11
CA SER A 456 31.94 11.13 20.77
C SER A 456 31.93 12.16 19.64
N GLY A 457 32.84 13.14 19.72
CA GLY A 457 33.04 14.10 18.63
C GLY A 457 33.47 13.45 17.31
N SER A 458 34.03 12.23 17.36
CA SER A 458 34.40 11.43 16.18
C SER A 458 33.20 10.81 15.44
N ALA A 459 32.03 10.70 16.07
CA ALA A 459 30.84 10.18 15.41
C ALA A 459 30.14 11.22 14.52
N HIS A 460 30.35 12.50 14.85
CA HIS A 460 29.67 13.65 14.28
C HIS A 460 30.56 14.40 13.29
N GLY A 461 29.95 14.97 12.26
CA GLY A 461 30.63 15.84 11.31
C GLY A 461 29.66 16.75 10.57
N PRO A 462 30.15 17.58 9.63
CA PRO A 462 29.28 18.37 8.78
C PRO A 462 28.42 17.45 7.88
N PRO A 463 27.14 17.80 7.61
CA PRO A 463 26.30 17.05 6.69
C PRO A 463 26.96 16.87 5.30
N VAL A 464 26.73 15.71 4.67
CA VAL A 464 27.27 15.43 3.34
C VAL A 464 26.41 16.12 2.27
N ASP A 465 26.89 17.25 1.77
CA ASP A 465 26.22 18.03 0.72
C ASP A 465 26.58 17.58 -0.72
N SER A 466 27.73 16.93 -0.90
CA SER A 466 28.20 16.43 -2.20
C SER A 466 28.91 15.08 -2.08
N MET A 467 28.57 14.17 -2.99
CA MET A 467 29.19 12.85 -3.09
C MET A 467 30.61 12.86 -3.65
N GLU A 468 31.06 13.96 -4.28
CA GLU A 468 32.41 14.07 -4.86
C GLU A 468 33.52 13.91 -3.82
N SER A 469 33.22 14.27 -2.57
CA SER A 469 34.15 14.16 -1.43
C SER A 469 34.27 12.74 -0.86
N GLN A 470 33.42 11.80 -1.28
CA GLN A 470 33.30 10.47 -0.67
C GLN A 470 34.20 9.43 -1.37
N SER A 471 35.49 9.73 -1.50
CA SER A 471 36.49 8.89 -2.21
C SER A 471 37.21 7.87 -1.32
N ARG A 472 36.81 7.70 -0.05
CA ARG A 472 37.54 6.84 0.89
C ARG A 472 37.59 5.36 0.46
N TYR A 473 36.55 4.87 -0.21
CA TYR A 473 36.41 3.46 -0.59
C TYR A 473 36.42 3.22 -2.11
N CYS A 474 36.73 4.25 -2.90
CA CYS A 474 36.80 4.19 -4.36
C CYS A 474 37.81 5.22 -4.87
N SER A 475 38.53 4.93 -5.97
CA SER A 475 39.41 5.94 -6.57
C SER A 475 38.62 7.19 -6.99
N GLU A 476 39.23 8.36 -6.79
CA GLU A 476 38.63 9.65 -7.11
C GLU A 476 38.24 9.72 -8.58
N GLU A 477 39.11 9.25 -9.48
CA GLU A 477 38.89 9.29 -10.93
C GLU A 477 37.64 8.51 -11.34
N LEU A 478 37.42 7.35 -10.71
CA LEU A 478 36.30 6.46 -11.02
C LEU A 478 34.98 7.00 -10.46
N LEU A 479 35.02 7.58 -9.26
CA LEU A 479 33.89 8.26 -8.64
C LEU A 479 33.46 9.48 -9.48
N PHE A 480 34.43 10.31 -9.90
CA PHE A 480 34.18 11.46 -10.77
C PHE A 480 33.64 11.04 -12.14
N GLU A 481 34.19 9.99 -12.77
CA GLU A 481 33.68 9.47 -14.05
C GLU A 481 32.20 9.06 -13.94
N MET A 482 31.83 8.30 -12.91
CA MET A 482 30.45 7.88 -12.69
C MET A 482 29.51 9.07 -12.45
N LEU A 483 29.90 10.00 -11.56
CA LEU A 483 29.10 11.19 -11.25
C LEU A 483 28.94 12.09 -12.47
N PHE A 484 29.98 12.22 -13.28
CA PHE A 484 29.94 12.95 -14.55
C PHE A 484 28.88 12.37 -15.50
N TYR A 485 28.81 11.04 -15.65
CA TYR A 485 27.77 10.42 -16.48
C TYR A 485 26.36 10.57 -15.86
N LYS A 486 26.21 10.46 -14.54
CA LYS A 486 24.92 10.72 -13.87
C LYS A 486 24.42 12.14 -14.14
N ASN A 487 25.28 13.15 -13.92
CA ASN A 487 24.94 14.56 -14.14
C ASN A 487 24.71 14.89 -15.63
N SER A 488 25.35 14.15 -16.54
CA SER A 488 25.15 14.33 -17.98
C SER A 488 23.77 13.87 -18.45
N LEU A 489 23.11 12.96 -17.72
CA LEU A 489 21.74 12.56 -18.02
C LEU A 489 20.73 13.66 -17.70
N ASP A 490 20.98 14.48 -16.68
CA ASP A 490 20.08 15.59 -16.30
C ASP A 490 19.94 16.65 -17.40
N LYS A 491 20.89 16.70 -18.35
CA LYS A 491 20.85 17.59 -19.51
C LYS A 491 19.92 17.11 -20.63
N ARG A 492 19.42 15.88 -20.58
CA ARG A 492 18.60 15.25 -21.62
C ARG A 492 17.13 15.20 -21.23
N SER A 493 16.23 15.13 -22.22
CA SER A 493 14.80 15.03 -21.94
C SER A 493 14.44 13.71 -21.26
N ARG A 494 13.42 13.74 -20.40
CA ARG A 494 12.94 12.57 -19.67
C ARG A 494 12.50 11.46 -20.61
N GLU A 495 11.91 11.81 -21.74
CA GLU A 495 11.43 10.88 -22.79
C GLU A 495 12.61 10.15 -23.45
N ALA A 496 13.67 10.88 -23.79
CA ALA A 496 14.88 10.30 -24.38
C ALA A 496 15.54 9.31 -23.41
N ILE A 497 15.68 9.69 -22.14
CA ILE A 497 16.23 8.81 -21.09
C ILE A 497 15.35 7.57 -20.91
N MET A 498 14.02 7.74 -20.84
CA MET A 498 13.10 6.62 -20.65
C MET A 498 13.14 5.64 -21.82
N SER A 499 13.19 6.13 -23.06
CA SER A 499 13.34 5.31 -24.27
C SER A 499 14.70 4.61 -24.32
N ALA A 500 15.79 5.35 -24.12
CA ALA A 500 17.15 4.82 -24.12
C ALA A 500 17.35 3.75 -23.05
N ARG A 501 16.78 3.93 -21.86
CA ARG A 501 16.83 2.96 -20.77
C ARG A 501 16.18 1.63 -21.14
N LEU A 502 15.08 1.65 -21.90
CA LEU A 502 14.41 0.43 -22.36
C LEU A 502 15.22 -0.28 -23.45
N ARG A 503 15.83 0.48 -24.36
CA ARG A 503 16.59 -0.06 -25.51
C ARG A 503 18.00 -0.52 -25.16
N SER A 504 18.66 0.12 -24.18
CA SER A 504 20.08 -0.13 -23.86
C SER A 504 20.30 -1.25 -22.83
N ASN A 505 19.29 -1.58 -22.02
CA ASN A 505 19.39 -2.60 -20.98
C ASN A 505 19.14 -4.00 -21.58
N PRO A 506 20.13 -4.90 -21.63
CA PRO A 506 19.96 -6.25 -22.21
C PRO A 506 18.99 -7.12 -21.41
N TYR A 507 18.68 -6.76 -20.16
CA TYR A 507 17.80 -7.53 -19.27
C TYR A 507 16.36 -6.98 -19.20
N GLU A 508 16.00 -5.96 -19.98
CA GLU A 508 14.72 -5.25 -19.79
C GLU A 508 13.49 -6.14 -20.11
N ASP A 509 13.59 -7.07 -21.06
CA ASP A 509 12.47 -7.93 -21.49
C ASP A 509 12.08 -9.02 -20.49
N ILE A 510 12.88 -9.25 -19.45
CA ILE A 510 12.49 -10.09 -18.29
C ILE A 510 11.23 -9.52 -17.61
N ARG A 511 11.15 -8.18 -17.53
CA ARG A 511 10.05 -7.42 -16.92
C ARG A 511 9.60 -8.03 -15.58
N SER A 512 8.32 -8.38 -15.44
CA SER A 512 7.73 -8.93 -14.22
C SER A 512 7.45 -10.43 -14.30
N GLY A 513 7.77 -11.10 -15.40
CA GLY A 513 7.35 -12.48 -15.65
C GLY A 513 5.87 -12.70 -15.35
N ILE A 514 5.57 -13.70 -14.52
CA ILE A 514 4.22 -14.06 -14.06
C ILE A 514 3.70 -13.23 -12.86
N PHE A 515 4.54 -12.35 -12.32
CA PHE A 515 4.28 -11.61 -11.08
C PHE A 515 3.76 -10.18 -11.33
N MET A 516 3.36 -9.51 -10.25
CA MET A 516 2.78 -8.18 -10.28
C MET A 516 3.74 -7.06 -10.66
N ASN A 517 5.02 -7.22 -10.35
CA ASN A 517 6.03 -6.22 -10.59
C ASN A 517 7.41 -6.87 -10.80
N ARG A 518 8.37 -6.06 -11.20
CA ARG A 518 9.75 -6.52 -11.43
C ARG A 518 10.50 -6.87 -10.14
N ALA A 519 10.06 -6.38 -8.99
CA ALA A 519 10.68 -6.69 -7.71
C ALA A 519 10.61 -8.20 -7.43
N ALA A 520 9.47 -8.86 -7.72
CA ALA A 520 9.36 -10.32 -7.63
C ALA A 520 10.44 -11.06 -8.42
N MET A 521 10.80 -10.57 -9.61
CA MET A 521 11.86 -11.15 -10.45
C MET A 521 13.26 -10.94 -9.85
N LYS A 522 13.49 -9.86 -9.09
CA LYS A 522 14.74 -9.66 -8.35
C LYS A 522 14.90 -10.71 -7.26
N MET A 523 13.82 -10.98 -6.53
CA MET A 523 13.82 -12.04 -5.53
C MET A 523 14.05 -13.42 -6.17
N ALA A 524 13.44 -13.68 -7.33
CA ALA A 524 13.65 -14.92 -8.08
C ALA A 524 15.10 -15.10 -8.53
N ASN A 525 15.71 -14.04 -9.06
CA ASN A 525 17.10 -14.02 -9.50
C ASN A 525 18.04 -14.30 -8.33
N MET A 526 17.86 -13.62 -7.19
CA MET A 526 18.70 -13.81 -6.01
C MET A 526 18.50 -15.19 -5.39
N ASP A 527 17.25 -15.67 -5.29
CA ASP A 527 16.97 -17.00 -4.74
C ASP A 527 17.56 -18.12 -5.60
N SER A 528 17.53 -17.98 -6.93
CA SER A 528 18.23 -18.90 -7.83
C SER A 528 19.75 -18.79 -7.71
N LEU A 529 20.31 -17.58 -7.55
CA LEU A 529 21.75 -17.36 -7.40
C LEU A 529 22.30 -18.07 -6.16
N PHE A 530 21.53 -18.08 -5.07
CA PHE A 530 21.88 -18.77 -3.83
C PHE A 530 21.23 -20.14 -3.67
N MET A 531 20.85 -20.81 -4.78
CA MET A 531 20.34 -22.19 -4.78
C MET A 531 19.16 -22.45 -3.82
N GLY A 532 18.21 -21.52 -3.75
CA GLY A 532 17.03 -21.62 -2.89
C GLY A 532 17.29 -21.18 -1.44
N LEU A 533 18.28 -20.33 -1.18
CA LEU A 533 18.59 -19.83 0.16
C LEU A 533 17.38 -19.16 0.83
N PHE A 534 16.49 -18.53 0.09
CA PHE A 534 15.35 -17.82 0.69
C PHE A 534 14.08 -18.68 0.71
N SER A 535 13.88 -19.50 -0.31
CA SER A 535 12.70 -20.36 -0.45
C SER A 535 12.87 -21.78 0.08
N GLY A 536 14.07 -22.16 0.51
CA GLY A 536 14.45 -23.52 0.94
C GLY A 536 13.58 -24.09 2.07
N LYS A 537 13.48 -25.42 2.14
CA LYS A 537 12.69 -26.10 3.17
C LYS A 537 13.27 -25.79 4.57
N PRO A 538 12.46 -25.30 5.52
CA PRO A 538 12.90 -25.16 6.91
C PRO A 538 13.15 -26.56 7.49
N PRO A 539 13.96 -26.67 8.57
CA PRO A 539 14.16 -27.93 9.25
C PRO A 539 12.82 -28.54 9.71
N HIS A 540 12.67 -29.87 9.54
CA HIS A 540 11.53 -30.73 9.92
C HIS A 540 10.14 -30.08 10.05
N ASN A 541 9.30 -30.20 9.02
CA ASN A 541 7.84 -30.00 9.05
C ASN A 541 7.34 -28.69 9.73
N GLU A 542 8.19 -27.65 9.78
CA GLU A 542 7.86 -26.32 10.31
C GLU A 542 7.35 -25.40 9.19
N ILE A 543 6.50 -24.44 9.54
CA ILE A 543 6.04 -23.40 8.61
C ILE A 543 7.19 -22.40 8.39
N LEU A 544 7.50 -22.08 7.13
CA LEU A 544 8.47 -21.03 6.82
C LEU A 544 7.86 -19.66 7.14
N HIS A 545 8.24 -19.09 8.28
CA HIS A 545 7.91 -17.71 8.63
C HIS A 545 8.85 -16.71 7.97
N PHE A 546 8.32 -15.70 7.29
CA PHE A 546 9.09 -14.58 6.74
C PHE A 546 8.45 -13.23 7.05
N ALA A 547 9.24 -12.15 7.01
CA ALA A 547 8.74 -10.78 7.07
C ALA A 547 9.19 -9.97 5.84
N ASP A 548 8.31 -9.10 5.34
CA ASP A 548 8.54 -8.23 4.18
C ASP A 548 8.29 -6.77 4.58
N ILE A 549 9.36 -6.02 4.82
CA ILE A 549 9.32 -4.67 5.38
C ILE A 549 9.66 -3.62 4.31
N CYS A 550 9.04 -2.44 4.38
CA CYS A 550 9.18 -1.39 3.36
C CYS A 550 8.89 -1.91 1.93
N ALA A 551 7.95 -2.84 1.80
CA ALA A 551 7.86 -3.72 0.63
C ALA A 551 6.63 -3.50 -0.25
N GLY A 552 5.86 -2.44 -0.03
CA GLY A 552 4.73 -2.14 -0.91
C GLY A 552 5.21 -1.95 -2.36
N PRO A 553 4.57 -2.61 -3.35
CA PRO A 553 3.25 -3.22 -3.27
C PRO A 553 3.21 -4.74 -2.95
N GLY A 554 4.33 -5.40 -2.68
CA GLY A 554 4.41 -6.80 -2.19
C GLY A 554 5.02 -7.83 -3.15
N GLY A 555 5.89 -7.41 -4.08
CA GLY A 555 6.45 -8.30 -5.11
C GLY A 555 7.29 -9.46 -4.56
N PHE A 556 8.15 -9.21 -3.57
CA PHE A 556 8.97 -10.25 -2.94
C PHE A 556 8.11 -11.32 -2.26
N SER A 557 7.07 -10.90 -1.55
CA SER A 557 6.07 -11.78 -0.93
C SER A 557 5.30 -12.64 -1.95
N GLU A 558 4.87 -12.08 -3.09
CA GLU A 558 4.20 -12.85 -4.14
C GLU A 558 5.13 -13.96 -4.70
N TYR A 559 6.41 -13.63 -4.93
CA TYR A 559 7.40 -14.61 -5.38
C TYR A 559 7.60 -15.74 -4.36
N LEU A 560 7.87 -15.43 -3.10
CA LEU A 560 8.16 -16.46 -2.09
C LEU A 560 6.98 -17.39 -1.86
N THR A 561 5.78 -16.84 -1.76
CA THR A 561 4.56 -17.65 -1.57
C THR A 561 4.32 -18.58 -2.76
N TRP A 562 4.51 -18.09 -4.00
CA TRP A 562 4.46 -18.93 -5.20
C TRP A 562 5.57 -20.00 -5.22
N ARG A 563 6.83 -19.62 -4.98
CA ARG A 563 8.00 -20.51 -5.08
C ARG A 563 7.91 -21.69 -4.12
N ARG A 564 7.26 -21.54 -2.97
CA ARG A 564 7.05 -22.65 -2.02
C ARG A 564 6.10 -23.71 -2.55
N GLY A 565 5.18 -23.34 -3.45
CA GLY A 565 4.35 -24.29 -4.19
C GLY A 565 5.08 -24.95 -5.38
N CYS A 566 6.13 -24.28 -5.89
CA CYS A 566 6.93 -24.71 -7.05
C CYS A 566 8.45 -24.68 -6.74
N PRO A 567 8.97 -25.55 -5.83
CA PRO A 567 10.34 -25.45 -5.35
C PRO A 567 11.40 -25.63 -6.45
N LEU A 568 12.55 -24.95 -6.30
CA LEU A 568 13.68 -25.11 -7.22
C LEU A 568 14.16 -26.56 -7.27
N GLY A 569 14.38 -27.08 -8.49
CA GLY A 569 14.85 -28.44 -8.73
C GLY A 569 13.77 -29.52 -8.62
N SER A 570 12.52 -29.16 -8.33
CA SER A 570 11.38 -30.08 -8.27
C SER A 570 10.40 -29.84 -9.42
N LYS A 571 10.03 -30.90 -10.14
CA LYS A 571 8.96 -30.85 -11.15
C LYS A 571 7.55 -31.04 -10.55
N SER A 572 7.46 -31.52 -9.30
CA SER A 572 6.18 -31.73 -8.62
C SER A 572 5.79 -30.52 -7.76
N HIS A 573 4.50 -30.16 -7.83
CA HIS A 573 3.91 -29.16 -6.95
C HIS A 573 3.94 -29.64 -5.49
N HIS A 574 4.25 -28.72 -4.59
CA HIS A 574 4.33 -28.97 -3.15
C HIS A 574 3.25 -28.19 -2.41
N PHE A 575 2.78 -28.73 -1.29
CA PHE A 575 1.89 -28.00 -0.41
C PHE A 575 2.63 -26.84 0.26
N GLN A 576 2.04 -25.66 0.19
CA GLN A 576 2.67 -24.44 0.69
C GLN A 576 2.62 -24.40 2.22
N SER A 577 3.79 -24.49 2.85
CA SER A 577 3.97 -24.24 4.29
C SER A 577 4.84 -22.99 4.46
N ILE A 578 4.20 -21.83 4.32
CA ILE A 578 4.84 -20.51 4.39
C ILE A 578 3.85 -19.50 4.97
N ARG A 579 4.34 -18.59 5.81
CA ARG A 579 3.56 -17.49 6.38
C ARG A 579 4.36 -16.20 6.38
N GLY A 580 3.79 -15.15 5.81
CA GLY A 580 4.41 -13.84 5.67
C GLY A 580 3.75 -12.77 6.53
N TYR A 581 4.57 -11.85 7.03
CA TYR A 581 4.15 -10.65 7.75
C TYR A 581 4.73 -9.41 7.07
N GLY A 582 3.89 -8.44 6.72
CA GLY A 582 4.28 -7.26 5.99
C GLY A 582 4.18 -5.98 6.82
N MET A 583 5.10 -5.04 6.64
CA MET A 583 4.95 -3.66 7.15
C MET A 583 5.45 -2.68 6.10
N THR A 584 4.61 -1.73 5.69
CA THR A 584 4.95 -0.70 4.69
C THR A 584 4.10 0.54 4.93
N LEU A 585 4.56 1.70 4.43
CA LEU A 585 3.79 2.94 4.50
C LEU A 585 2.42 2.80 3.82
N LYS A 586 1.37 3.30 4.48
CA LYS A 586 0.04 3.39 3.88
C LYS A 586 -0.02 4.42 2.75
N GLY A 587 -1.02 4.28 1.88
CA GLY A 587 -1.26 5.19 0.75
C GLY A 587 -0.81 4.59 -0.57
N GLU A 588 -0.11 5.37 -1.39
CA GLU A 588 0.28 4.95 -2.75
C GLU A 588 1.27 3.77 -2.77
N CYS A 589 2.10 3.70 -1.73
CA CYS A 589 3.12 2.68 -1.51
C CYS A 589 2.64 1.50 -0.66
N ASP A 590 1.32 1.28 -0.54
CA ASP A 590 0.76 0.18 0.26
C ASP A 590 0.77 -1.17 -0.49
N PHE A 591 0.63 -2.27 0.24
CA PHE A 591 0.48 -3.62 -0.29
C PHE A 591 -0.75 -3.74 -1.20
N LYS A 592 -0.53 -4.21 -2.43
CA LYS A 592 -1.60 -4.46 -3.40
C LYS A 592 -1.98 -5.94 -3.39
N LEU A 593 -2.48 -6.43 -2.25
CA LEU A 593 -2.77 -7.86 -2.03
C LEU A 593 -3.73 -8.46 -3.07
N ARG A 594 -4.70 -7.69 -3.58
CA ARG A 594 -5.60 -8.16 -4.66
C ARG A 594 -4.86 -8.45 -5.98
N LYS A 595 -3.65 -7.92 -6.15
CA LYS A 595 -2.78 -8.21 -7.29
C LYS A 595 -1.86 -9.41 -7.04
N PHE A 596 -1.91 -10.09 -5.89
CA PHE A 596 -1.20 -11.36 -5.68
C PHE A 596 -1.98 -12.45 -6.39
N ILE A 597 -1.62 -12.66 -7.66
CA ILE A 597 -2.29 -13.62 -8.53
C ILE A 597 -1.44 -14.88 -8.67
N ALA A 598 -0.10 -14.74 -8.67
CA ALA A 598 0.81 -15.88 -8.76
C ALA A 598 0.98 -16.60 -7.41
N GLY A 599 1.11 -15.86 -6.32
CA GLY A 599 1.20 -16.41 -4.96
C GLY A 599 -0.12 -16.24 -4.19
N PRO A 600 -0.49 -17.18 -3.28
CA PRO A 600 -1.70 -17.02 -2.47
C PRO A 600 -1.54 -15.93 -1.42
N MET A 601 -2.38 -14.91 -1.49
CA MET A 601 -2.37 -13.80 -0.52
C MET A 601 -2.78 -14.23 0.88
N GLU A 602 -3.50 -15.34 1.03
CA GLU A 602 -3.99 -15.84 2.32
C GLU A 602 -2.85 -16.24 3.26
N ASN A 603 -1.66 -16.51 2.70
CA ASN A 603 -0.44 -16.82 3.43
C ASN A 603 0.31 -15.56 3.91
N PHE A 604 -0.18 -14.35 3.60
CA PHE A 604 0.49 -13.08 3.90
C PHE A 604 -0.43 -12.11 4.63
N ARG A 605 0.09 -11.40 5.64
CA ARG A 605 -0.66 -10.34 6.34
C ARG A 605 0.12 -9.06 6.51
N ALA A 606 -0.50 -7.95 6.10
CA ALA A 606 0.01 -6.61 6.34
C ALA A 606 -0.31 -6.14 7.77
N TYR A 607 0.62 -5.42 8.37
CA TYR A 607 0.56 -4.84 9.71
C TYR A 607 1.18 -3.44 9.67
N TYR A 608 0.49 -2.45 10.24
CA TYR A 608 0.84 -1.02 10.10
C TYR A 608 1.29 -0.35 11.40
N GLY A 609 1.60 -1.14 12.43
CA GLY A 609 2.04 -0.61 13.71
C GLY A 609 0.92 -0.01 14.56
N THR A 610 1.23 0.41 15.78
CA THR A 610 0.26 1.09 16.68
C THR A 610 -0.15 2.48 16.20
N ALA A 611 0.71 3.16 15.41
CA ALA A 611 0.38 4.45 14.82
C ALA A 611 -0.49 4.30 13.55
N ASP A 612 -0.66 3.06 13.06
CA ASP A 612 -1.49 2.71 11.91
C ASP A 612 -1.10 3.41 10.59
N ASP A 613 0.17 3.78 10.44
CA ASP A 613 0.76 4.42 9.25
C ASP A 613 1.79 3.53 8.54
N GLY A 614 2.30 2.49 9.20
CA GLY A 614 3.30 1.57 8.67
C GLY A 614 4.71 2.15 8.55
N ASP A 615 5.00 3.28 9.21
CA ASP A 615 6.30 3.92 9.20
C ASP A 615 7.30 3.14 10.08
N ILE A 616 8.33 2.55 9.45
CA ILE A 616 9.35 1.76 10.13
C ILE A 616 10.30 2.60 10.99
N THR A 617 10.42 3.90 10.71
CA THR A 617 11.30 4.80 11.47
C THR A 617 10.75 5.08 12.87
N LYS A 618 9.44 4.88 13.06
CA LYS A 618 8.78 5.04 14.35
C LYS A 618 8.95 3.78 15.20
N TRP A 619 9.62 3.95 16.33
CA TRP A 619 9.83 2.90 17.32
C TRP A 619 8.56 2.17 17.75
N CYS A 620 7.44 2.88 17.95
CA CYS A 620 6.18 2.27 18.38
C CYS A 620 5.65 1.23 17.38
N ASN A 621 5.85 1.45 16.08
CA ASN A 621 5.45 0.53 15.03
C ASN A 621 6.37 -0.69 14.97
N LEU A 622 7.68 -0.47 15.05
CA LEU A 622 8.67 -1.55 15.09
C LEU A 622 8.44 -2.46 16.32
N ALA A 623 8.26 -1.87 17.49
CA ALA A 623 8.02 -2.62 18.73
C ALA A 623 6.71 -3.40 18.70
N SER A 624 5.65 -2.82 18.14
CA SER A 624 4.36 -3.52 18.03
C SER A 624 4.40 -4.62 16.97
N PHE A 625 5.12 -4.43 15.86
CA PHE A 625 5.35 -5.46 14.85
C PHE A 625 6.16 -6.64 15.41
N ALA A 626 7.23 -6.37 16.16
CA ALA A 626 8.01 -7.40 16.85
C ALA A 626 7.14 -8.18 17.85
N LYS A 627 6.21 -7.51 18.56
CA LYS A 627 5.25 -8.15 19.47
C LYS A 627 4.23 -9.06 18.75
N THR A 628 3.81 -8.70 17.55
CA THR A 628 2.96 -9.59 16.74
C THR A 628 3.76 -10.79 16.20
N ILE A 629 5.03 -10.62 15.85
CA ILE A 629 5.87 -11.73 15.38
C ILE A 629 6.18 -12.71 16.50
N ILE A 630 6.53 -12.22 17.70
CA ILE A 630 6.85 -13.10 18.84
C ILE A 630 5.63 -13.96 19.23
N SER A 631 4.42 -13.37 19.20
CA SER A 631 3.16 -14.09 19.47
C SER A 631 2.87 -15.14 18.38
N ALA A 632 3.09 -14.79 17.11
CA ALA A 632 2.75 -15.63 15.97
C ALA A 632 3.78 -16.74 15.66
N THR A 633 5.01 -16.61 16.17
CA THR A 633 6.11 -17.58 15.97
C THR A 633 6.49 -18.34 17.25
N TYR A 634 5.66 -18.24 18.31
CA TYR A 634 5.89 -18.90 19.60
C TYR A 634 7.27 -18.57 20.20
N GLY A 635 7.69 -17.31 20.12
CA GLY A 635 8.98 -16.85 20.64
C GLY A 635 10.19 -17.07 19.73
N LYS A 636 10.09 -17.87 18.66
CA LYS A 636 11.26 -18.21 17.83
C LYS A 636 11.72 -17.06 16.92
N GLY A 637 10.81 -16.26 16.38
CA GLY A 637 11.10 -15.28 15.32
C GLY A 637 10.94 -15.85 13.90
N VAL A 638 11.15 -14.99 12.90
CA VAL A 638 11.04 -15.36 11.47
C VAL A 638 12.34 -15.94 10.93
N HIS A 639 12.25 -16.80 9.90
CA HIS A 639 13.41 -17.39 9.22
C HIS A 639 14.10 -16.40 8.28
N LEU A 640 13.31 -15.52 7.66
CA LEU A 640 13.76 -14.59 6.64
C LEU A 640 13.11 -13.23 6.85
N VAL A 641 13.91 -12.17 6.77
CA VAL A 641 13.43 -10.78 6.65
C VAL A 641 13.88 -10.25 5.29
N MET A 642 12.95 -9.67 4.55
CA MET A 642 13.22 -9.02 3.27
C MET A 642 12.84 -7.55 3.37
N ALA A 643 13.62 -6.69 2.73
CA ALA A 643 13.36 -5.25 2.72
C ALA A 643 13.72 -4.63 1.36
N ASP A 644 12.78 -3.88 0.77
CA ASP A 644 12.94 -3.16 -0.51
C ASP A 644 12.73 -1.65 -0.33
N GLY A 645 13.22 -1.11 0.79
CA GLY A 645 13.04 0.29 1.15
C GLY A 645 13.65 1.26 0.14
N GLY A 646 12.86 2.23 -0.30
CA GLY A 646 13.28 3.35 -1.12
C GLY A 646 12.17 4.38 -1.21
N PHE A 647 12.53 5.64 -1.45
CA PHE A 647 11.61 6.75 -1.62
C PHE A 647 12.06 7.62 -2.79
N ASP A 648 11.18 8.54 -3.21
CA ASP A 648 11.48 9.45 -4.31
C ASP A 648 12.58 10.44 -3.91
N VAL A 649 13.62 10.51 -4.75
CA VAL A 649 14.79 11.39 -4.60
C VAL A 649 14.99 12.25 -5.85
N SER A 650 13.89 12.56 -6.55
CA SER A 650 13.89 13.41 -7.76
C SER A 650 14.53 14.79 -7.53
N ASP A 651 14.65 15.23 -6.28
CA ASP A 651 15.32 16.47 -5.85
C ASP A 651 16.84 16.34 -5.66
N GLY A 652 17.43 15.14 -5.84
CA GLY A 652 18.87 14.93 -5.80
C GLY A 652 19.30 13.45 -5.84
N TYR A 653 19.39 12.88 -7.05
CA TYR A 653 19.72 11.46 -7.26
C TYR A 653 21.09 11.05 -6.70
N ASN A 654 22.10 11.93 -6.79
CA ASN A 654 23.44 11.62 -6.28
C ASN A 654 23.44 11.47 -4.75
N LEU A 655 22.59 12.18 -4.02
CA LEU A 655 22.50 12.13 -2.56
C LEU A 655 21.55 11.02 -2.05
N GLN A 656 21.15 10.08 -2.90
CA GLN A 656 20.21 9.01 -2.54
C GLN A 656 20.71 8.16 -1.37
N GLU A 657 22.01 7.87 -1.30
CA GLU A 657 22.62 7.15 -0.19
C GLU A 657 22.45 7.90 1.14
N VAL A 658 22.85 9.18 1.16
CA VAL A 658 22.80 10.04 2.36
C VAL A 658 21.37 10.16 2.88
N LYS A 659 20.40 10.41 1.98
CA LYS A 659 18.99 10.53 2.37
C LYS A 659 18.42 9.20 2.89
N SER A 660 18.90 8.05 2.38
CA SER A 660 18.38 6.72 2.73
C SER A 660 18.95 6.13 4.01
N LYS A 661 19.97 6.76 4.60
CA LYS A 661 20.73 6.21 5.74
C LYS A 661 19.86 5.83 6.95
N HIS A 662 18.83 6.63 7.26
CA HIS A 662 17.93 6.35 8.38
C HIS A 662 17.08 5.10 8.11
N ILE A 663 16.59 4.93 6.87
CA ILE A 663 15.83 3.74 6.47
C ILE A 663 16.72 2.50 6.44
N TYR A 664 17.99 2.61 6.04
CA TYR A 664 18.94 1.49 6.14
C TYR A 664 19.09 1.00 7.58
N LEU A 665 19.29 1.94 8.52
CA LEU A 665 19.41 1.64 9.94
C LEU A 665 18.14 0.95 10.48
N CYS A 666 16.96 1.50 10.19
CA CYS A 666 15.68 0.96 10.67
C CYS A 666 15.36 -0.42 10.08
N GLN A 667 15.71 -0.68 8.81
CA GLN A 667 15.55 -2.01 8.20
C GLN A 667 16.46 -3.05 8.89
N CYS A 668 17.73 -2.71 9.14
CA CYS A 668 18.67 -3.57 9.86
C CYS A 668 18.23 -3.82 11.31
N LEU A 669 17.82 -2.76 12.02
CA LEU A 669 17.30 -2.82 13.37
C LEU A 669 16.07 -3.73 13.45
N CYS A 670 15.08 -3.54 12.57
CA CYS A 670 13.90 -4.38 12.51
C CYS A 670 14.28 -5.85 12.29
N ALA A 671 15.18 -6.13 11.34
CA ALA A 671 15.65 -7.49 11.09
C ALA A 671 16.27 -8.15 12.32
N LEU A 672 17.19 -7.47 13.02
CA LEU A 672 17.83 -7.99 14.22
C LEU A 672 16.84 -8.27 15.36
N THR A 673 15.78 -7.48 15.48
CA THR A 673 14.77 -7.69 16.55
C THR A 673 13.89 -8.91 16.31
N ILE A 674 13.56 -9.24 15.05
CA ILE A 674 12.53 -10.25 14.71
C ILE A 674 13.08 -11.56 14.15
N LEU A 675 14.35 -11.60 13.76
CA LEU A 675 14.99 -12.80 13.23
C LEU A 675 15.22 -13.84 14.32
N ARG A 676 15.09 -15.11 13.91
CA ARG A 676 15.54 -16.25 14.70
C ARG A 676 17.06 -16.47 14.57
N PRO A 677 17.69 -17.18 15.51
CA PRO A 677 19.05 -17.70 15.36
C PRO A 677 19.20 -18.53 14.07
N GLY A 678 20.27 -18.29 13.31
CA GLY A 678 20.46 -18.87 11.98
C GLY A 678 19.57 -18.29 10.87
N GLY A 679 18.74 -17.28 11.19
CA GLY A 679 17.90 -16.58 10.22
C GLY A 679 18.68 -15.77 9.20
N ARG A 680 17.97 -15.31 8.17
CA ARG A 680 18.52 -14.65 6.97
C ARG A 680 17.89 -13.28 6.77
N PHE A 681 18.67 -12.33 6.28
CA PHE A 681 18.21 -10.97 5.99
C PHE A 681 18.60 -10.57 4.57
N VAL A 682 17.70 -9.93 3.84
CA VAL A 682 18.02 -9.27 2.58
C VAL A 682 17.43 -7.86 2.59
N THR A 683 18.25 -6.86 2.28
CA THR A 683 17.80 -5.48 2.16
C THR A 683 18.38 -4.80 0.95
N LYS A 684 17.58 -3.96 0.31
CA LYS A 684 18.04 -3.05 -0.73
C LYS A 684 18.93 -1.95 -0.15
N LEU A 685 19.95 -1.61 -0.91
CA LEU A 685 20.86 -0.49 -0.72
C LEU A 685 21.05 0.23 -2.06
N PHE A 686 21.59 1.44 -2.00
CA PHE A 686 21.99 2.23 -3.16
C PHE A 686 23.52 2.31 -3.22
N ASP A 687 24.06 3.50 -3.44
CA ASP A 687 25.49 3.74 -3.30
C ASP A 687 25.95 3.42 -1.86
N THR A 688 27.23 3.07 -1.72
CA THR A 688 27.87 2.61 -0.47
C THR A 688 29.22 3.30 -0.30
N PHE A 689 29.26 4.62 -0.47
CA PHE A 689 30.48 5.44 -0.41
C PHE A 689 30.65 6.16 0.92
N THR A 690 29.56 6.41 1.64
CA THR A 690 29.62 7.12 2.92
C THR A 690 30.11 6.19 4.02
N ASP A 691 30.87 6.77 4.96
CA ASP A 691 31.33 6.02 6.12
C ASP A 691 30.17 5.42 6.93
N PHE A 692 29.04 6.12 7.04
CA PHE A 692 27.86 5.63 7.75
C PHE A 692 27.37 4.30 7.18
N THR A 693 27.23 4.21 5.85
CA THR A 693 26.75 2.99 5.19
C THR A 693 27.77 1.87 5.34
N VAL A 694 29.07 2.15 5.16
CA VAL A 694 30.12 1.13 5.30
C VAL A 694 30.22 0.63 6.75
N ASP A 695 30.15 1.52 7.74
CA ASP A 695 30.12 1.15 9.16
C ASP A 695 28.90 0.27 9.47
N LEU A 696 27.73 0.58 8.90
CA LEU A 696 26.51 -0.24 9.05
C LEU A 696 26.72 -1.67 8.49
N LEU A 697 27.26 -1.80 7.28
CA LEU A 697 27.58 -3.11 6.67
C LEU A 697 28.58 -3.90 7.52
N TRP A 698 29.61 -3.20 8.02
CA TRP A 698 30.66 -3.79 8.81
C TRP A 698 30.16 -4.26 10.18
N LEU A 699 29.32 -3.48 10.86
CA LEU A 699 28.67 -3.90 12.11
C LEU A 699 27.74 -5.11 11.90
N MET A 700 26.97 -5.14 10.81
CA MET A 700 26.14 -6.30 10.47
C MET A 700 26.97 -7.58 10.27
N SER A 701 28.18 -7.47 9.72
CA SER A 701 29.06 -8.63 9.54
C SER A 701 29.50 -9.33 10.84
N HIS A 702 29.43 -8.64 11.99
CA HIS A 702 29.78 -9.22 13.29
C HIS A 702 28.71 -10.17 13.83
N VAL A 703 27.46 -9.99 13.42
CA VAL A 703 26.33 -10.76 13.96
C VAL A 703 25.78 -11.78 12.97
N PHE A 704 26.32 -11.84 11.75
CA PHE A 704 25.99 -12.85 10.75
C PHE A 704 27.22 -13.66 10.35
N ARG A 705 27.03 -14.95 10.02
CA ARG A 705 28.11 -15.82 9.57
C ARG A 705 28.73 -15.34 8.26
N LYS A 706 27.87 -14.94 7.32
CA LYS A 706 28.27 -14.49 5.98
C LYS A 706 27.40 -13.33 5.57
N ILE A 707 27.99 -12.35 4.89
CA ILE A 707 27.24 -11.31 4.19
C ILE A 707 27.67 -11.26 2.73
N TYR A 708 26.78 -10.75 1.89
CA TYR A 708 27.00 -10.61 0.47
C TYR A 708 26.49 -9.25 0.00
N ILE A 709 27.23 -8.63 -0.91
CA ILE A 709 26.76 -7.49 -1.70
C ILE A 709 26.44 -7.98 -3.10
N VAL A 710 25.19 -7.84 -3.53
CA VAL A 710 24.67 -8.43 -4.76
C VAL A 710 24.04 -7.36 -5.64
N LYS A 711 24.47 -7.26 -6.89
CA LYS A 711 23.76 -6.53 -7.94
C LYS A 711 23.21 -7.54 -8.95
N PRO A 712 21.97 -8.01 -8.77
CA PRO A 712 21.36 -8.99 -9.67
C PRO A 712 21.10 -8.35 -11.04
N ILE A 713 21.12 -9.13 -12.13
CA ILE A 713 20.87 -8.62 -13.49
C ILE A 713 19.46 -8.03 -13.69
N THR A 714 18.53 -8.42 -12.83
CA THR A 714 17.17 -7.85 -12.73
C THR A 714 17.12 -6.46 -12.07
N SER A 715 18.21 -6.04 -11.38
CA SER A 715 18.44 -4.65 -11.02
C SER A 715 19.05 -3.92 -12.22
N ARG A 716 18.54 -2.75 -12.56
CA ARG A 716 18.98 -2.04 -13.77
C ARG A 716 20.47 -1.73 -13.68
N PRO A 717 21.25 -1.97 -14.74
CA PRO A 717 22.70 -1.89 -14.63
C PRO A 717 23.23 -0.45 -14.43
N ALA A 718 22.53 0.56 -14.95
CA ALA A 718 22.92 1.98 -14.81
C ALA A 718 22.57 2.61 -13.44
N ASN A 719 21.72 1.97 -12.63
CA ASN A 719 21.34 2.53 -11.33
C ASN A 719 22.29 2.09 -10.20
N SER A 720 22.22 2.76 -9.07
CA SER A 720 23.02 2.44 -7.87
C SER A 720 22.44 1.30 -7.02
N GLU A 721 21.28 0.75 -7.41
CA GLU A 721 20.58 -0.27 -6.63
C GLU A 721 21.38 -1.58 -6.56
N ARG A 722 21.56 -2.06 -5.33
CA ARG A 722 22.20 -3.31 -4.95
C ARG A 722 21.52 -3.88 -3.69
N TYR A 723 21.90 -5.08 -3.28
CA TYR A 723 21.30 -5.79 -2.15
C TYR A 723 22.38 -6.27 -1.18
N LEU A 724 22.16 -6.03 0.11
CA LEU A 724 22.87 -6.71 1.18
C LEU A 724 22.11 -7.99 1.51
N VAL A 725 22.79 -9.13 1.48
CA VAL A 725 22.26 -10.42 1.92
C VAL A 725 23.08 -10.88 3.12
N CYS A 726 22.45 -11.13 4.26
CA CYS A 726 23.08 -11.68 5.45
C CYS A 726 22.56 -13.09 5.71
N ASP A 727 23.45 -14.06 5.88
CA ASP A 727 23.13 -15.47 6.08
C ASP A 727 23.65 -15.97 7.43
N GLY A 728 22.74 -16.54 8.21
CA GLY A 728 23.01 -17.18 9.49
C GLY A 728 23.28 -16.19 10.63
N LEU A 729 22.22 -15.64 11.23
CA LEU A 729 22.33 -14.82 12.45
C LEU A 729 22.99 -15.62 13.59
N ILE A 730 24.06 -15.08 14.18
CA ILE A 730 24.81 -15.67 15.29
C ILE A 730 24.21 -15.13 16.59
N SER A 731 23.48 -15.98 17.32
CA SER A 731 22.88 -15.65 18.61
C SER A 731 23.10 -16.80 19.59
N PRO A 732 23.39 -16.51 20.88
CA PRO A 732 23.46 -17.54 21.92
C PRO A 732 22.08 -18.06 22.34
N ASN A 733 21.02 -17.32 22.04
CA ASN A 733 19.66 -17.66 22.44
C ASN A 733 19.00 -18.57 21.40
N ASP A 734 18.07 -19.43 21.80
CA ASP A 734 17.25 -20.25 20.88
C ASP A 734 16.01 -19.50 20.34
N CYS A 735 15.78 -18.28 20.82
CA CYS A 735 14.63 -17.43 20.50
C CYS A 735 15.07 -16.12 19.85
N MET A 736 14.11 -15.37 19.29
CA MET A 736 14.39 -14.03 18.75
C MET A 736 14.85 -13.09 19.87
N ALA A 737 15.70 -12.11 19.54
CA ALA A 737 16.21 -11.15 20.52
C ALA A 737 15.10 -10.32 21.19
N GLY A 738 13.98 -10.11 20.48
CA GLY A 738 12.87 -9.30 20.96
C GLY A 738 13.18 -7.80 20.86
N CYS A 739 12.23 -6.98 21.29
CA CYS A 739 12.33 -5.53 21.24
C CYS A 739 12.58 -4.97 22.65
N PRO A 740 13.65 -4.18 22.91
CA PRO A 740 13.89 -3.59 24.22
C PRO A 740 12.80 -2.60 24.64
N PRO A 741 12.77 -2.12 25.90
CA PRO A 741 11.84 -1.08 26.33
C PRO A 741 12.08 0.24 25.58
N ALA A 742 11.01 1.03 25.43
CA ALA A 742 11.08 2.28 24.68
C ALA A 742 12.04 3.31 25.31
N PRO A 743 12.80 4.05 24.49
CA PRO A 743 13.76 5.02 25.00
C PRO A 743 13.12 6.23 25.69
N GLU A 744 13.89 6.90 26.55
CA GLU A 744 13.42 7.88 27.54
C GLU A 744 12.62 9.06 26.94
N SER A 745 12.92 9.44 25.70
CA SER A 745 12.24 10.52 24.95
C SER A 745 10.75 10.22 24.70
N SER A 746 10.39 8.95 24.51
CA SER A 746 9.01 8.49 24.26
C SER A 746 8.12 8.51 25.52
N ASN A 747 8.72 8.48 26.71
CA ASN A 747 7.99 8.52 27.99
C ASN A 747 7.44 9.92 28.34
N LYS A 748 7.97 10.99 27.73
CA LYS A 748 7.40 12.36 27.90
C LYS A 748 6.05 12.51 27.20
N ILE A 749 5.80 11.78 26.12
CA ILE A 749 4.53 11.82 25.37
C ILE A 749 3.41 11.09 26.14
N LYS A 750 3.74 10.04 26.91
CA LYS A 750 2.77 9.34 27.77
C LYS A 750 2.21 10.24 28.89
N LYS A 751 2.99 11.18 29.46
CA LYS A 751 2.48 12.08 30.50
C LYS A 751 1.48 13.12 29.98
N LYS A 752 1.65 13.63 28.77
CA LYS A 752 0.70 14.58 28.16
C LYS A 752 -0.61 13.90 27.73
N ASN A 753 -0.54 12.71 27.14
CA ASN A 753 -1.74 12.00 26.68
C ASN A 753 -2.58 11.42 27.83
N THR A 754 -1.98 11.11 28.98
CA THR A 754 -2.73 10.54 30.12
C THR A 754 -3.55 11.61 30.87
N GLU A 755 -3.09 12.86 30.91
CA GLU A 755 -3.81 13.99 31.54
C GLU A 755 -4.95 14.54 30.67
N GLU A 756 -4.85 14.47 29.34
CA GLU A 756 -5.95 14.83 28.44
C GLU A 756 -7.05 13.75 28.36
N PHE A 757 -6.68 12.47 28.47
CA PHE A 757 -7.66 11.37 28.45
C PHE A 757 -8.50 11.30 29.73
N THR A 758 -7.95 11.69 30.88
CA THR A 758 -8.67 11.69 32.17
C THR A 758 -9.68 12.84 32.31
N ARG A 759 -9.56 13.93 31.53
CA ARG A 759 -10.54 15.03 31.53
C ARG A 759 -11.78 14.77 30.66
N ARG A 760 -11.73 13.82 29.72
CA ARG A 760 -12.85 13.51 28.80
C ARG A 760 -13.81 12.41 29.28
N GLN A 761 -13.55 11.74 30.41
CA GLN A 761 -14.43 10.67 30.93
C GLN A 761 -15.23 11.00 32.20
N PHE A 762 -15.27 12.25 32.66
CA PHE A 762 -16.18 12.64 33.75
C PHE A 762 -17.35 13.48 33.27
N LYS A 763 -18.32 12.80 32.64
CA LYS A 763 -19.76 13.15 32.67
C LYS A 763 -20.58 11.98 32.15
N GLN A 764 -20.79 10.95 32.97
CA GLN A 764 -22.07 10.23 33.10
C GLN A 764 -22.08 9.22 34.27
N LYS A 765 -23.02 9.48 35.19
CA LYS A 765 -23.71 8.66 36.20
C LYS A 765 -22.92 7.68 37.10
N LYS A 766 -22.94 8.03 38.40
CA LYS A 766 -22.67 7.19 39.59
C LYS A 766 -23.47 5.88 39.57
N ILE A 767 -22.79 4.75 39.72
CA ILE A 767 -23.31 3.52 40.34
C ILE A 767 -22.27 3.05 41.36
N GLN A 768 -22.75 2.70 42.56
CA GLN A 768 -21.96 2.37 43.75
C GLN A 768 -21.02 1.17 43.53
N LYS A 769 -19.77 1.31 43.96
CA LYS A 769 -18.84 0.18 44.13
C LYS A 769 -19.25 -0.62 45.38
N PRO A 770 -19.36 -1.96 45.32
CA PRO A 770 -19.25 -2.77 46.52
C PRO A 770 -17.77 -3.00 46.85
N VAL A 771 -17.49 -2.87 48.14
CA VAL A 771 -16.23 -3.15 48.83
C VAL A 771 -16.02 -4.66 48.89
N VAL A 772 -14.84 -5.15 48.50
CA VAL A 772 -14.35 -6.49 48.92
C VAL A 772 -12.85 -6.40 49.23
N MET A 773 -12.51 -6.80 50.45
CA MET A 773 -11.18 -6.92 51.04
C MET A 773 -10.36 -8.09 50.45
N PRO A 774 -9.03 -8.11 50.60
CA PRO A 774 -8.17 -9.07 49.92
C PRO A 774 -8.21 -10.44 50.60
N SER A 775 -8.48 -11.49 49.84
CA SER A 775 -8.24 -12.87 50.25
C SER A 775 -7.14 -13.49 49.39
N GLN A 776 -6.15 -14.06 50.07
CA GLN A 776 -4.90 -14.62 49.57
C GLN A 776 -5.13 -15.66 48.47
N ALA A 777 -4.68 -15.35 47.25
CA ALA A 777 -4.49 -16.32 46.18
C ALA A 777 -3.02 -16.78 46.21
N SER A 778 -2.82 -18.09 46.34
CA SER A 778 -1.59 -18.77 46.02
C SER A 778 -1.16 -18.42 44.60
N LYS A 779 0.11 -18.05 44.49
CA LYS A 779 0.84 -17.76 43.25
C LYS A 779 0.56 -18.79 42.16
N ASP A 780 0.03 -18.33 41.03
CA ASP A 780 0.41 -18.76 39.68
C ASP A 780 -0.15 -17.73 38.69
N SER A 781 0.50 -16.57 38.68
CA SER A 781 0.35 -15.53 37.66
C SER A 781 1.51 -15.66 36.67
N HIS A 782 1.31 -16.38 35.57
CA HIS A 782 2.12 -16.18 34.37
C HIS A 782 1.61 -14.93 33.64
N GLU A 783 2.03 -13.75 34.09
CA GLU A 783 2.23 -12.64 33.17
C GLU A 783 3.47 -12.99 32.35
N ASP A 784 3.28 -13.35 31.07
CA ASP A 784 4.37 -13.71 30.16
C ASP A 784 5.33 -12.52 29.98
N GLN A 785 6.39 -12.46 30.80
CA GLN A 785 7.54 -11.60 30.56
C GLN A 785 8.29 -12.15 29.34
N PHE A 786 8.09 -11.50 28.19
CA PHE A 786 8.83 -11.83 26.97
C PHE A 786 10.34 -11.60 27.17
N HIS A 787 11.15 -12.58 26.76
CA HIS A 787 12.61 -12.49 26.82
C HIS A 787 13.11 -11.36 25.90
N ILE A 788 13.86 -10.41 26.47
CA ILE A 788 14.51 -9.31 25.75
C ILE A 788 16.02 -9.50 25.92
N ASP A 789 16.70 -9.76 24.83
CA ASP A 789 18.14 -9.92 24.81
C ASP A 789 18.84 -8.56 24.80
N THR A 790 19.54 -8.25 25.89
CA THR A 790 20.35 -7.03 26.03
C THR A 790 21.83 -7.33 26.19
N THR A 791 22.20 -8.61 26.30
CA THR A 791 23.53 -9.04 26.72
C THR A 791 24.34 -9.66 25.59
N SER A 792 23.70 -10.30 24.61
CA SER A 792 24.41 -10.88 23.47
C SER A 792 24.96 -9.80 22.52
N ALA A 793 25.79 -10.21 21.57
CA ALA A 793 26.23 -9.32 20.49
C ALA A 793 25.04 -8.71 19.73
N VAL A 794 23.99 -9.49 19.49
CA VAL A 794 22.76 -9.02 18.82
C VAL A 794 22.05 -7.97 19.68
N GLY A 795 21.87 -8.24 20.98
CA GLY A 795 21.24 -7.30 21.91
C GLY A 795 22.01 -5.98 22.04
N VAL A 796 23.34 -6.04 22.12
CA VAL A 796 24.21 -4.85 22.17
C VAL A 796 24.14 -4.06 20.87
N LEU A 797 24.11 -4.72 19.71
CA LEU A 797 23.99 -4.05 18.41
C LEU A 797 22.61 -3.39 18.24
N ILE A 798 21.53 -4.05 18.69
CA ILE A 798 20.18 -3.46 18.72
C ILE A 798 20.18 -2.18 19.55
N GLY A 799 20.77 -2.21 20.75
CA GLY A 799 20.90 -1.03 21.61
C GLY A 799 21.67 0.11 20.95
N HIS A 800 22.76 -0.20 20.26
CA HIS A 800 23.56 0.78 19.51
C HIS A 800 22.77 1.41 18.34
N PHE A 801 22.06 0.61 17.55
CA PHE A 801 21.24 1.11 16.44
C PHE A 801 20.05 1.93 16.92
N LEU A 802 19.48 1.62 18.09
CA LEU A 802 18.44 2.45 18.69
C LEU A 802 18.95 3.82 19.09
N ALA A 803 20.11 3.87 19.76
CA ALA A 803 20.75 5.13 20.09
C ALA A 803 21.09 5.95 18.83
N ALA A 804 21.57 5.31 17.77
CA ALA A 804 21.83 5.97 16.49
C ALA A 804 20.55 6.53 15.85
N GLY A 805 19.44 5.80 15.89
CA GLY A 805 18.15 6.26 15.39
C GLY A 805 17.59 7.45 16.19
N GLU A 806 17.86 7.50 17.49
CA GLU A 806 17.51 8.66 18.33
C GLU A 806 18.37 9.88 18.03
N GLU A 807 19.68 9.71 17.88
CA GLU A 807 20.57 10.81 17.50
C GLU A 807 20.18 11.37 16.13
N LEU A 808 19.87 10.52 15.15
CA LEU A 808 19.36 10.97 13.85
C LEU A 808 18.06 11.78 13.98
N HIS A 809 17.12 11.37 14.84
CA HIS A 809 15.90 12.15 15.10
C HIS A 809 16.17 13.46 15.85
N LYS A 810 17.16 13.52 16.75
CA LYS A 810 17.55 14.75 17.45
C LYS A 810 18.20 15.76 16.49
N LEU A 811 18.98 15.26 15.54
CA LEU A 811 19.67 16.05 14.53
C LEU A 811 18.77 16.41 13.35
N ASP A 812 17.59 15.81 13.24
CA ASP A 812 16.62 16.12 12.19
C ASP A 812 16.20 17.61 12.25
N GLY A 813 16.49 18.34 11.16
CA GLY A 813 16.31 19.80 11.09
C GLY A 813 17.52 20.65 11.53
N ASN A 814 18.65 20.06 11.92
CA ASN A 814 19.91 20.76 12.16
C ASN A 814 20.80 20.75 10.90
N ASP A 815 20.99 21.93 10.29
CA ASP A 815 21.79 22.07 9.06
C ASP A 815 23.32 22.06 9.31
N SER A 816 23.79 21.98 10.56
CA SER A 816 25.21 22.18 10.91
C SER A 816 25.99 20.91 11.27
N VAL A 817 25.31 19.89 11.79
CA VAL A 817 25.94 18.67 12.32
C VAL A 817 25.08 17.47 11.95
N ASP A 818 25.72 16.40 11.52
CA ASP A 818 25.09 15.13 11.17
C ASP A 818 25.87 13.93 11.73
N LEU A 819 25.19 12.78 11.87
CA LEU A 819 25.80 11.52 12.28
C LEU A 819 26.41 10.82 11.06
N LEU A 820 27.75 10.72 11.04
CA LEU A 820 28.51 10.18 9.91
C LEU A 820 29.15 8.82 10.18
N ARG A 821 29.42 8.46 11.45
CA ARG A 821 30.08 7.20 11.82
C ARG A 821 29.27 6.42 12.85
N LEU A 822 29.30 5.09 12.73
CA LEU A 822 28.73 4.13 13.70
C LEU A 822 29.80 3.23 14.33
N ALA A 823 30.97 3.13 13.71
CA ALA A 823 32.06 2.24 14.12
C ALA A 823 33.40 2.97 14.22
N ARG A 824 34.36 2.38 14.96
CA ARG A 824 35.71 2.95 15.13
C ARG A 824 36.55 2.79 13.86
N ASP A 825 37.38 3.79 13.59
CA ASP A 825 38.05 3.99 12.30
C ASP A 825 39.19 2.98 12.01
N GLU A 826 39.78 2.39 13.06
CA GLU A 826 41.08 1.71 13.00
C GLU A 826 41.06 0.28 12.41
N ILE A 827 39.90 -0.30 12.09
CA ILE A 827 39.78 -1.75 11.77
C ILE A 827 39.44 -2.03 10.29
N LEU A 828 39.11 -1.01 9.50
CA LEU A 828 38.80 -1.15 8.06
C LEU A 828 40.05 -1.26 7.15
N HIS A 829 41.24 -0.90 7.65
CA HIS A 829 42.49 -0.87 6.87
C HIS A 829 43.42 -2.11 7.08
N GLY A 830 42.97 -3.14 7.81
CA GLY A 830 43.69 -4.42 7.97
C GLY A 830 43.31 -5.49 6.92
N GLU A 831 43.55 -6.78 7.21
CA GLU A 831 43.17 -7.98 6.39
C GLU A 831 41.67 -8.05 5.97
N ASN A 832 40.87 -7.07 6.36
CA ASN A 832 39.44 -6.89 6.12
C ASN A 832 39.10 -5.98 4.91
N SER A 833 40.06 -5.69 4.02
CA SER A 833 39.92 -4.84 2.80
C SER A 833 38.92 -5.35 1.75
N GLN A 834 38.38 -6.54 1.94
CA GLN A 834 37.55 -7.25 0.96
C GLN A 834 36.22 -6.54 0.64
N ILE A 835 35.64 -5.78 1.58
CA ILE A 835 34.41 -5.02 1.32
C ILE A 835 34.71 -3.89 0.32
N SER A 836 35.77 -3.11 0.55
CA SER A 836 36.17 -2.01 -0.35
C SER A 836 36.62 -2.48 -1.73
N GLU A 837 37.22 -3.67 -1.83
CA GLU A 837 37.64 -4.24 -3.12
C GLU A 837 36.48 -4.53 -4.08
N SER A 838 35.25 -4.67 -3.56
CA SER A 838 34.06 -4.93 -4.39
C SER A 838 33.50 -3.69 -5.10
N PHE A 839 33.75 -2.50 -4.57
CA PHE A 839 33.12 -1.26 -5.06
C PHE A 839 33.63 -0.80 -6.43
N PRO A 840 34.94 -0.84 -6.76
CA PRO A 840 35.43 -0.40 -8.06
C PRO A 840 34.76 -1.10 -9.24
N GLU A 841 34.54 -2.42 -9.16
CA GLU A 841 33.94 -3.19 -10.25
C GLU A 841 32.45 -2.83 -10.45
N LEU A 842 31.72 -2.61 -9.36
CA LEU A 842 30.33 -2.13 -9.43
C LEU A 842 30.23 -0.78 -10.12
N ILE A 843 31.17 0.13 -9.86
CA ILE A 843 31.18 1.48 -10.43
C ILE A 843 31.61 1.45 -11.89
N LYS A 844 32.65 0.69 -12.25
CA LYS A 844 33.06 0.49 -13.65
C LYS A 844 31.88 0.03 -14.50
N ARG A 845 31.15 -0.98 -14.01
CA ARG A 845 29.94 -1.47 -14.70
C ARG A 845 28.85 -0.41 -14.75
N GLN A 846 28.63 0.34 -13.67
CA GLN A 846 27.65 1.42 -13.69
C GLN A 846 28.00 2.52 -14.71
N SER A 847 29.27 2.96 -14.77
CA SER A 847 29.79 3.92 -15.75
C SER A 847 29.63 3.44 -17.19
N LEU A 848 29.89 2.15 -17.46
CA LEU A 848 29.66 1.54 -18.76
C LEU A 848 28.19 1.66 -19.20
N TYR A 849 27.24 1.32 -18.34
CA TYR A 849 25.81 1.37 -18.72
C TYR A 849 25.22 2.78 -18.68
N LEU A 850 25.75 3.70 -17.86
CA LEU A 850 25.38 5.11 -17.90
C LEU A 850 25.81 5.75 -19.22
N SER A 851 27.06 5.52 -19.64
CA SER A 851 27.55 5.99 -20.94
C SER A 851 26.81 5.35 -22.13
N LYS A 852 26.51 4.03 -22.07
CA LYS A 852 25.63 3.37 -23.06
C LYS A 852 24.25 4.04 -23.14
N MET A 853 23.64 4.32 -22.00
CA MET A 853 22.32 4.97 -21.95
C MET A 853 22.34 6.39 -22.52
N ILE A 854 23.43 7.13 -22.31
CA ILE A 854 23.65 8.45 -22.92
C ILE A 854 23.70 8.33 -24.45
N VAL A 855 24.51 7.42 -25.00
CA VAL A 855 24.62 7.24 -26.45
C VAL A 855 23.28 6.85 -27.07
N PHE A 856 22.52 5.96 -26.41
CA PHE A 856 21.18 5.57 -26.87
C PHE A 856 20.15 6.71 -26.73
N ALA A 857 20.34 7.64 -25.79
CA ALA A 857 19.45 8.79 -25.65
C ALA A 857 19.68 9.81 -26.78
N ASP A 858 20.92 9.95 -27.24
CA ASP A 858 21.27 10.81 -28.36
C ASP A 858 20.93 10.16 -29.71
N ASP A 859 21.04 8.82 -29.81
CA ASP A 859 20.72 8.05 -31.01
C ASP A 859 19.52 7.10 -30.79
N ALA A 860 18.36 7.53 -31.29
CA ALA A 860 17.12 6.77 -31.22
C ALA A 860 17.11 5.49 -32.08
N THR A 861 18.05 5.33 -33.02
CA THR A 861 18.09 4.18 -33.94
C THR A 861 18.72 2.93 -33.31
N LYS A 862 19.52 3.08 -32.25
CA LYS A 862 20.20 1.96 -31.58
C LYS A 862 19.25 1.11 -30.73
N SER A 863 19.36 -0.21 -30.81
CA SER A 863 18.66 -1.18 -29.95
C SER A 863 19.60 -2.30 -29.51
N ASP A 864 19.25 -2.99 -28.44
CA ASP A 864 19.93 -4.21 -28.01
C ASP A 864 19.10 -5.43 -28.44
N ASP A 865 19.53 -6.11 -29.49
CA ASP A 865 18.76 -7.20 -30.11
C ASP A 865 18.79 -8.50 -29.29
N SER A 866 19.65 -8.58 -28.26
CA SER A 866 19.83 -9.78 -27.43
C SER A 866 18.77 -9.95 -26.32
N GLN A 867 17.90 -8.95 -26.12
CA GLN A 867 16.95 -8.89 -25.01
C GLN A 867 16.03 -10.11 -24.90
N GLY A 868 15.49 -10.59 -26.03
CA GLY A 868 14.57 -11.73 -26.06
C GLY A 868 15.22 -13.06 -25.66
N ASP A 869 16.41 -13.34 -26.22
CA ASP A 869 17.14 -14.57 -25.96
C ASP A 869 17.66 -14.61 -24.52
N ILE A 870 18.18 -13.48 -24.01
CA ILE A 870 18.62 -13.36 -22.61
C ILE A 870 17.44 -13.53 -21.65
N ALA A 871 16.29 -12.92 -21.94
CA ALA A 871 15.11 -13.07 -21.10
C ALA A 871 14.68 -14.54 -20.99
N LYS A 872 14.67 -15.27 -22.11
CA LYS A 872 14.37 -16.71 -22.12
C LYS A 872 15.40 -17.52 -21.30
N ALA A 873 16.69 -17.28 -21.51
CA ALA A 873 17.76 -17.95 -20.76
C ALA A 873 17.67 -17.69 -19.24
N CYS A 874 17.31 -16.47 -18.83
CA CYS A 874 17.11 -16.11 -17.44
C CYS A 874 15.91 -16.85 -16.81
N LEU A 875 14.76 -16.88 -17.51
CA LEU A 875 13.56 -17.57 -17.02
C LEU A 875 13.78 -19.09 -16.90
N GLU A 876 14.51 -19.69 -17.84
CA GLU A 876 14.92 -21.10 -17.77
C GLU A 876 15.86 -21.35 -16.57
N LYS A 877 16.90 -20.52 -16.41
CA LYS A 877 17.83 -20.59 -15.27
C LYS A 877 17.10 -20.53 -13.93
N TRP A 878 16.14 -19.60 -13.80
CA TRP A 878 15.39 -19.39 -12.55
C TRP A 878 14.18 -20.31 -12.40
N GLN A 879 13.92 -21.22 -13.35
CA GLN A 879 12.77 -22.12 -13.34
C GLN A 879 11.44 -21.36 -13.14
N ILE A 880 11.26 -20.29 -13.92
CA ILE A 880 10.01 -19.53 -14.00
C ILE A 880 9.33 -19.87 -15.32
N PRO A 881 8.03 -20.23 -15.32
CA PRO A 881 7.33 -20.60 -16.53
C PRO A 881 7.19 -19.40 -17.48
N HIS A 882 7.42 -19.63 -18.77
CA HIS A 882 7.28 -18.63 -19.83
C HIS A 882 5.81 -18.49 -20.26
N ILE A 883 4.95 -18.07 -19.32
CA ILE A 883 3.50 -17.97 -19.47
C ILE A 883 3.07 -16.53 -19.26
N LYS A 884 2.06 -16.07 -20.00
CA LYS A 884 1.46 -14.75 -19.76
C LYS A 884 0.67 -14.74 -18.46
N ARG A 885 0.84 -13.69 -17.67
CA ARG A 885 0.12 -13.50 -16.42
C ARG A 885 -1.40 -13.51 -16.63
N GLY A 886 -2.09 -14.46 -15.99
CA GLY A 886 -3.54 -14.63 -16.07
C GLY A 886 -4.33 -13.67 -15.19
N ILE A 887 -5.66 -13.68 -15.35
CA ILE A 887 -6.61 -12.87 -14.55
C ILE A 887 -7.02 -13.61 -13.27
N GLN A 888 -7.11 -14.93 -13.32
CA GLN A 888 -7.45 -15.81 -12.20
C GLN A 888 -6.25 -16.07 -11.32
N SER A 889 -6.43 -16.42 -10.05
CA SER A 889 -5.31 -16.81 -9.18
C SER A 889 -4.70 -18.15 -9.58
N TRP A 890 -3.37 -18.27 -9.46
CA TRP A 890 -2.61 -19.49 -9.67
C TRP A 890 -3.10 -20.60 -8.71
N PRO A 891 -3.23 -21.86 -9.17
CA PRO A 891 -2.81 -22.42 -10.46
C PRO A 891 -3.89 -22.45 -11.55
N LEU A 892 -4.99 -21.69 -11.44
CA LEU A 892 -6.17 -21.79 -12.31
C LEU A 892 -6.01 -21.17 -13.71
N TRP A 893 -4.78 -20.95 -14.16
CA TRP A 893 -4.51 -20.41 -15.50
C TRP A 893 -4.77 -21.48 -16.56
N SER A 894 -5.24 -21.07 -17.73
CA SER A 894 -5.54 -21.97 -18.85
C SER A 894 -4.37 -22.89 -19.19
N GLU A 895 -3.14 -22.41 -19.12
CA GLU A 895 -1.92 -23.18 -19.45
C GLU A 895 -1.41 -24.07 -18.30
N ASN A 896 -1.87 -23.89 -17.05
CA ASN A 896 -1.32 -24.57 -15.86
C ASN A 896 -2.36 -25.38 -15.05
N ILE A 897 -3.67 -25.20 -15.29
CA ILE A 897 -4.72 -25.94 -14.59
C ILE A 897 -4.56 -27.46 -14.79
N SER A 898 -4.68 -28.24 -13.72
CA SER A 898 -4.54 -29.70 -13.80
C SER A 898 -5.66 -30.30 -14.67
N PRO A 899 -5.39 -31.40 -15.41
CA PRO A 899 -6.40 -32.01 -16.29
C PRO A 899 -7.68 -32.40 -15.54
N ALA A 900 -7.55 -33.00 -14.36
CA ALA A 900 -8.69 -33.39 -13.52
C ALA A 900 -9.51 -32.18 -13.03
N LEU A 901 -8.86 -31.06 -12.72
CA LEU A 901 -9.58 -29.84 -12.33
C LEU A 901 -10.22 -29.13 -13.54
N ARG A 902 -9.63 -29.28 -14.74
CA ARG A 902 -10.19 -28.77 -16.00
C ARG A 902 -11.46 -29.49 -16.41
N GLU A 903 -11.62 -30.77 -16.08
CA GLU A 903 -12.90 -31.49 -16.26
C GLU A 903 -14.02 -30.91 -15.40
N ILE A 904 -13.69 -30.46 -14.19
CA ILE A 904 -14.65 -29.84 -13.26
C ILE A 904 -14.94 -28.39 -13.67
N ILE A 905 -13.91 -27.67 -14.11
CA ILE A 905 -13.96 -26.25 -14.49
C ILE A 905 -13.45 -26.11 -15.93
N PRO A 906 -14.31 -26.28 -16.93
CA PRO A 906 -13.91 -26.19 -18.34
C PRO A 906 -13.41 -24.80 -18.73
N ASP A 907 -13.98 -23.77 -18.10
CA ASP A 907 -13.63 -22.37 -18.32
C ASP A 907 -13.31 -21.68 -16.98
N PRO A 908 -12.03 -21.40 -16.68
CA PRO A 908 -11.61 -20.70 -15.47
C PRO A 908 -12.15 -19.26 -15.36
N SER A 909 -12.67 -18.69 -16.45
CA SER A 909 -13.32 -17.37 -16.42
C SER A 909 -14.77 -17.43 -15.93
N ASN A 910 -15.43 -18.60 -16.05
CA ASN A 910 -16.82 -18.78 -15.68
C ASN A 910 -17.08 -20.08 -14.90
N PHE A 911 -16.91 -20.01 -13.58
CA PHE A 911 -17.08 -21.13 -12.65
C PHE A 911 -18.52 -21.67 -12.58
N THR A 912 -19.52 -20.90 -13.00
CA THR A 912 -20.94 -21.32 -12.92
C THR A 912 -21.29 -22.46 -13.89
N LYS A 913 -20.49 -22.67 -14.94
CA LYS A 913 -20.69 -23.73 -15.95
C LYS A 913 -19.97 -25.05 -15.60
N GLY A 914 -19.39 -25.16 -14.41
CA GLY A 914 -18.67 -26.37 -13.98
C GLY A 914 -19.59 -27.56 -13.72
N SER A 915 -19.06 -28.79 -13.85
CA SER A 915 -19.79 -30.03 -13.54
C SER A 915 -19.03 -30.84 -12.48
N LEU A 916 -19.73 -31.33 -11.46
CA LEU A 916 -19.13 -32.20 -10.45
C LEU A 916 -19.27 -33.68 -10.86
N PRO A 917 -18.16 -34.41 -11.05
CA PRO A 917 -18.20 -35.85 -11.30
C PRO A 917 -18.91 -36.64 -10.19
N LYS A 918 -19.67 -37.68 -10.56
CA LYS A 918 -20.45 -38.50 -9.60
C LYS A 918 -19.63 -39.10 -8.45
N HIS A 919 -18.35 -39.42 -8.67
CA HIS A 919 -17.47 -39.98 -7.64
C HIS A 919 -17.03 -38.94 -6.57
N LEU A 920 -17.17 -37.64 -6.86
CA LEU A 920 -16.91 -36.53 -5.95
C LEU A 920 -18.15 -36.07 -5.20
N GLU A 921 -19.34 -36.59 -5.53
CA GLU A 921 -20.54 -36.34 -4.75
C GLU A 921 -20.36 -36.88 -3.33
N ARG A 922 -20.84 -36.11 -2.35
CA ARG A 922 -20.78 -36.42 -0.93
C ARG A 922 -22.17 -36.30 -0.32
N PRO A 923 -22.48 -37.07 0.74
CA PRO A 923 -23.79 -37.04 1.36
C PRO A 923 -24.08 -35.64 1.94
N LYS A 924 -25.26 -35.10 1.61
CA LYS A 924 -25.77 -33.83 2.15
C LYS A 924 -26.19 -33.93 3.62
N ILE A 925 -26.44 -35.14 4.11
CA ILE A 925 -26.81 -35.41 5.50
C ILE A 925 -25.79 -36.39 6.04
N ILE A 926 -25.11 -36.03 7.13
CA ILE A 926 -24.20 -36.96 7.82
C ILE A 926 -24.98 -37.67 8.93
N GLU A 927 -24.86 -38.99 8.98
CA GLU A 927 -25.52 -39.80 10.00
C GLU A 927 -24.90 -39.56 11.39
N THR A 928 -25.76 -39.57 12.41
CA THR A 928 -25.32 -39.39 13.81
C THR A 928 -24.84 -40.71 14.38
N PHE A 929 -23.61 -40.74 14.89
CA PHE A 929 -22.99 -41.87 15.57
C PHE A 929 -23.72 -42.16 16.88
N LYS A 930 -24.23 -43.38 17.03
CA LYS A 930 -25.02 -43.85 18.17
C LYS A 930 -24.16 -44.74 19.07
N THR A 931 -24.55 -44.90 20.33
CA THR A 931 -23.92 -45.85 21.26
C THR A 931 -23.93 -47.29 20.73
N ALA A 932 -24.97 -47.69 20.01
CA ALA A 932 -25.05 -48.99 19.34
C ALA A 932 -23.98 -49.20 18.24
N ASP A 933 -23.41 -48.11 17.71
CA ASP A 933 -22.31 -48.18 16.75
C ASP A 933 -20.95 -48.43 17.42
N LEU A 934 -20.83 -48.41 18.76
CA LEU A 934 -19.61 -48.86 19.46
C LEU A 934 -19.61 -50.36 19.73
N GLU A 935 -20.79 -50.97 19.75
CA GLU A 935 -21.00 -52.37 20.15
C GLU A 935 -21.04 -53.35 18.96
N ARG A 936 -21.00 -52.86 17.71
CA ARG A 936 -20.95 -53.76 16.54
C ARG A 936 -19.59 -54.46 16.48
N SER A 937 -19.60 -55.78 16.35
CA SER A 937 -18.43 -56.66 16.23
C SER A 937 -17.62 -56.51 14.92
N LEU A 938 -17.78 -55.39 14.20
CA LEU A 938 -17.26 -55.15 12.85
C LEU A 938 -16.11 -54.13 12.81
N PHE A 939 -15.67 -53.60 13.95
CA PHE A 939 -14.62 -52.57 13.98
C PHE A 939 -13.23 -53.17 14.17
N GLN A 940 -12.32 -52.91 13.23
CA GLN A 940 -10.89 -53.10 13.50
C GLN A 940 -10.39 -51.97 14.41
N PRO A 941 -9.55 -52.27 15.43
CA PRO A 941 -8.97 -51.28 16.35
C PRO A 941 -8.19 -50.14 15.68
N SER A 942 -7.80 -50.31 14.42
CA SER A 942 -7.08 -49.35 13.56
C SER A 942 -7.99 -48.34 12.85
N SER A 943 -9.32 -48.42 13.01
CA SER A 943 -10.25 -47.52 12.32
C SER A 943 -10.15 -46.07 12.84
N PHE A 944 -10.01 -45.12 11.92
CA PHE A 944 -9.90 -43.69 12.21
C PHE A 944 -11.23 -42.96 12.05
N TYR A 945 -11.55 -42.04 12.96
CA TYR A 945 -12.78 -41.23 12.92
C TYR A 945 -12.46 -39.74 12.92
N ALA A 946 -13.21 -38.97 12.12
CA ALA A 946 -13.24 -37.51 12.19
C ALA A 946 -14.39 -37.11 13.12
N LEU A 947 -14.05 -36.61 14.32
CA LEU A 947 -15.04 -36.26 15.32
C LEU A 947 -15.63 -34.88 15.03
N VAL A 948 -16.94 -34.81 14.81
CA VAL A 948 -17.69 -33.56 14.65
C VAL A 948 -18.78 -33.50 15.72
N THR A 949 -18.58 -32.76 16.82
CA THR A 949 -19.63 -32.45 17.79
C THR A 949 -20.47 -31.25 17.34
N SER A 950 -21.77 -31.41 17.14
CA SER A 950 -22.67 -30.25 17.09
C SER A 950 -23.85 -30.39 18.05
N GLY A 951 -23.91 -29.45 19.01
CA GLY A 951 -25.14 -28.97 19.65
C GLY A 951 -25.44 -29.46 21.07
N LEU A 952 -25.90 -28.52 21.92
CA LEU A 952 -27.15 -28.70 22.65
C LEU A 952 -27.82 -27.34 22.92
N HIS A 953 -29.10 -27.23 22.52
CA HIS A 953 -30.06 -26.14 22.75
C HIS A 953 -29.95 -24.84 21.93
N SER A 954 -30.70 -24.89 20.83
CA SER A 954 -31.36 -23.78 20.13
C SER A 954 -32.03 -22.80 21.11
N VAL A 955 -31.74 -21.51 20.95
CA VAL A 955 -32.68 -20.42 21.30
C VAL A 955 -32.83 -19.40 20.18
N THR A 956 -32.04 -19.43 19.10
CA THR A 956 -32.27 -18.58 17.92
C THR A 956 -32.00 -19.36 16.64
N SER A 957 -32.80 -19.09 15.62
CA SER A 957 -33.02 -19.82 14.36
C SER A 957 -31.82 -19.96 13.39
N GLU A 958 -30.66 -20.40 13.86
CA GLU A 958 -29.50 -20.67 13.00
C GLU A 958 -28.92 -22.06 13.35
N GLN A 959 -29.46 -23.10 12.74
CA GLN A 959 -28.83 -24.43 12.72
C GLN A 959 -27.43 -24.33 12.07
N PRO A 960 -26.43 -25.16 12.46
CA PRO A 960 -25.28 -25.37 11.58
C PRO A 960 -25.81 -25.90 10.25
N SER A 961 -25.53 -25.17 9.16
CA SER A 961 -25.95 -25.55 7.81
C SER A 961 -25.43 -26.93 7.45
N ASP A 962 -26.20 -27.68 6.67
CA ASP A 962 -25.80 -28.97 6.10
C ASP A 962 -24.40 -28.92 5.46
N PRO A 963 -23.64 -30.04 5.48
CA PRO A 963 -22.35 -30.10 4.82
C PRO A 963 -22.47 -29.77 3.33
N MET A 964 -21.50 -29.03 2.83
CA MET A 964 -21.47 -28.49 1.47
C MET A 964 -20.13 -28.77 0.79
N ILE A 965 -20.16 -28.85 -0.54
CA ILE A 965 -18.95 -28.92 -1.36
C ILE A 965 -18.61 -27.49 -1.78
N LEU A 966 -17.38 -27.09 -1.49
CA LEU A 966 -16.87 -25.74 -1.68
C LEU A 966 -15.72 -25.79 -2.68
N LEU A 967 -15.76 -24.89 -3.66
CA LEU A 967 -14.69 -24.65 -4.62
C LEU A 967 -14.19 -23.21 -4.49
N SER A 968 -12.88 -23.04 -4.29
CA SER A 968 -12.26 -21.71 -4.20
C SER A 968 -11.58 -21.28 -5.50
N GLN A 969 -11.89 -20.06 -5.96
CA GLN A 969 -11.16 -19.36 -7.03
C GLN A 969 -9.99 -18.53 -6.47
N GLY A 970 -9.82 -18.50 -5.15
CA GLY A 970 -8.85 -17.64 -4.44
C GLY A 970 -9.52 -16.41 -3.83
N ASN A 971 -8.93 -15.88 -2.77
CA ASN A 971 -9.39 -14.72 -2.01
C ASN A 971 -10.77 -14.96 -1.39
N ASP A 972 -11.73 -14.06 -1.66
CA ASP A 972 -13.12 -14.08 -1.20
C ASP A 972 -14.09 -14.72 -2.23
N ARG A 973 -13.55 -15.27 -3.33
CA ARG A 973 -14.35 -15.86 -4.42
C ARG A 973 -14.54 -17.36 -4.21
N ILE A 974 -15.52 -17.66 -3.37
CA ILE A 974 -15.87 -19.02 -2.98
C ILE A 974 -17.20 -19.42 -3.61
N PHE A 975 -17.25 -20.62 -4.18
CA PHE A 975 -18.43 -21.21 -4.82
C PHE A 975 -18.87 -22.47 -4.08
N ILE A 976 -20.17 -22.69 -3.98
CA ILE A 976 -20.80 -23.89 -3.43
C ILE A 976 -21.52 -24.67 -4.53
N TRP A 977 -21.53 -25.99 -4.40
CA TRP A 977 -22.24 -26.87 -5.32
C TRP A 977 -23.70 -27.06 -4.89
N GLU A 978 -24.64 -26.51 -5.67
CA GLU A 978 -26.09 -26.63 -5.45
C GLU A 978 -26.84 -26.88 -6.76
N GLU A 979 -27.80 -27.81 -6.75
CA GLU A 979 -28.71 -28.08 -7.88
C GLU A 979 -28.03 -28.27 -9.26
N GLY A 980 -26.84 -28.89 -9.28
CA GLY A 980 -26.12 -29.18 -10.52
C GLY A 980 -25.27 -28.03 -11.07
N ARG A 981 -25.06 -26.95 -10.30
CA ARG A 981 -24.22 -25.80 -10.67
C ARG A 981 -23.43 -25.26 -9.48
N PHE A 982 -22.37 -24.52 -9.78
CA PHE A 982 -21.62 -23.77 -8.76
C PHE A 982 -22.24 -22.37 -8.58
N LEU A 983 -22.73 -22.08 -7.37
CA LEU A 983 -23.27 -20.79 -6.96
C LEU A 983 -22.28 -20.06 -6.06
N ARG A 984 -22.19 -18.74 -6.16
CA ARG A 984 -21.31 -17.96 -5.30
C ARG A 984 -21.84 -17.97 -3.86
N LEU A 985 -20.97 -18.18 -2.88
CA LEU A 985 -21.34 -18.16 -1.47
C LEU A 985 -21.62 -16.72 -1.01
N GLU A 986 -22.88 -16.33 -0.84
CA GLU A 986 -23.31 -15.01 -0.35
C GLU A 986 -23.32 -14.89 1.19
N SER A 987 -22.55 -15.75 1.89
CA SER A 987 -22.64 -15.84 3.34
C SER A 987 -22.09 -14.61 4.06
N LYS A 988 -22.62 -14.30 5.26
CA LYS A 988 -22.08 -13.31 6.20
C LYS A 988 -20.69 -13.67 6.78
N ILE A 989 -20.09 -14.77 6.34
CA ILE A 989 -18.84 -15.30 6.90
C ILE A 989 -17.68 -14.89 5.98
N GLN A 990 -16.82 -13.98 6.44
CA GLN A 990 -15.61 -13.58 5.74
C GLN A 990 -14.53 -14.67 5.91
N ILE A 991 -14.48 -15.61 4.96
CA ILE A 991 -13.45 -16.66 4.88
C ILE A 991 -12.60 -16.39 3.64
N GLN A 992 -11.29 -16.60 3.76
CA GLN A 992 -10.34 -16.55 2.65
C GLN A 992 -9.73 -17.94 2.47
N LEU A 993 -9.76 -18.45 1.24
CA LEU A 993 -9.23 -19.77 0.89
C LEU A 993 -8.42 -19.69 -0.41
N PRO A 994 -7.22 -20.32 -0.46
CA PRO A 994 -6.43 -20.33 -1.68
C PRO A 994 -7.15 -20.92 -2.90
N ALA A 995 -6.74 -20.47 -4.08
CA ALA A 995 -7.30 -20.92 -5.34
C ALA A 995 -7.04 -22.42 -5.63
N GLY A 996 -7.98 -23.05 -6.33
CA GLY A 996 -7.87 -24.47 -6.72
C GLY A 996 -8.09 -25.43 -5.57
N CYS A 997 -8.79 -25.02 -4.51
CA CYS A 997 -9.20 -25.90 -3.42
C CYS A 997 -10.63 -26.39 -3.64
N LEU A 998 -10.84 -27.71 -3.69
CA LEU A 998 -12.15 -28.35 -3.70
C LEU A 998 -12.33 -29.16 -2.41
N LEU A 999 -13.20 -28.66 -1.53
CA LEU A 999 -13.29 -29.06 -0.13
C LEU A 999 -14.70 -29.52 0.21
N TRP A 1000 -14.82 -30.53 1.05
CA TRP A 1000 -16.08 -30.90 1.70
C TRP A 1000 -16.11 -30.32 3.11
N VAL A 1001 -17.05 -29.43 3.40
CA VAL A 1001 -17.00 -28.54 4.56
C VAL A 1001 -18.33 -28.46 5.32
N ILE A 1002 -18.28 -28.09 6.59
CA ILE A 1002 -19.44 -27.80 7.44
C ILE A 1002 -19.22 -26.54 8.27
N ASN A 1003 -20.27 -25.73 8.44
CA ASN A 1003 -20.21 -24.53 9.26
C ASN A 1003 -20.40 -24.88 10.74
N VAL A 1004 -19.48 -24.42 11.59
CA VAL A 1004 -19.49 -24.66 13.04
C VAL A 1004 -19.28 -23.36 13.82
N ASN A 1005 -19.70 -23.34 15.09
CA ASN A 1005 -19.42 -22.25 16.00
C ASN A 1005 -18.30 -22.66 16.97
N ILE A 1006 -17.28 -21.80 17.09
CA ILE A 1006 -16.15 -21.96 18.03
C ILE A 1006 -16.12 -20.82 19.04
N TYR A 1007 -15.43 -21.02 20.16
CA TYR A 1007 -15.21 -19.99 21.19
C TYR A 1007 -13.73 -19.64 21.29
N SER A 1008 -13.41 -18.36 21.46
CA SER A 1008 -12.03 -17.94 21.76
C SER A 1008 -11.66 -18.21 23.22
N ASN A 1009 -10.36 -18.16 23.53
CA ASN A 1009 -9.85 -18.23 24.90
C ASN A 1009 -10.44 -17.14 25.82
N LYS A 1010 -10.96 -16.04 25.24
CA LYS A 1010 -11.61 -14.94 25.96
C LYS A 1010 -13.13 -15.12 26.12
N GLY A 1011 -13.67 -16.24 25.65
CA GLY A 1011 -15.08 -16.64 25.76
C GLY A 1011 -16.04 -15.97 24.78
N ARG A 1012 -15.53 -15.41 23.68
CA ARG A 1012 -16.34 -14.84 22.59
C ARG A 1012 -16.64 -15.93 21.55
N ARG A 1013 -17.86 -15.95 21.00
CA ARG A 1013 -18.30 -16.89 19.96
C ARG A 1013 -17.96 -16.38 18.55
N TYR A 1014 -17.42 -17.26 17.70
CA TYR A 1014 -17.11 -16.98 16.30
C TYR A 1014 -17.56 -18.13 15.40
N ARG A 1015 -17.93 -17.83 14.16
CA ARG A 1015 -18.21 -18.84 13.13
C ARG A 1015 -16.91 -19.35 12.52
N ALA A 1016 -16.81 -20.65 12.27
CA ALA A 1016 -15.68 -21.29 11.63
C ALA A 1016 -16.14 -22.29 10.57
N LEU A 1017 -15.31 -22.49 9.56
CA LEU A 1017 -15.51 -23.47 8.50
C LEU A 1017 -14.65 -24.70 8.81
N MET A 1018 -15.28 -25.84 9.02
CA MET A 1018 -14.56 -27.08 9.28
C MET A 1018 -14.48 -27.93 8.01
N ILE A 1019 -13.25 -28.27 7.60
CA ILE A 1019 -12.97 -29.11 6.42
C ILE A 1019 -13.01 -30.58 6.82
N LEU A 1020 -13.97 -31.33 6.30
CA LEU A 1020 -14.16 -32.76 6.55
C LEU A 1020 -13.26 -33.64 5.69
N ASP A 1021 -13.13 -33.31 4.41
CA ASP A 1021 -12.24 -33.96 3.44
C ASP A 1021 -11.94 -32.99 2.28
N ALA A 1022 -10.95 -33.30 1.44
CA ALA A 1022 -10.55 -32.48 0.30
C ALA A 1022 -10.16 -33.35 -0.89
N ALA A 1023 -10.57 -32.93 -2.09
CA ALA A 1023 -10.19 -33.58 -3.36
C ALA A 1023 -9.01 -32.84 -4.02
N PHE A 1024 -9.00 -31.52 -3.96
CA PHE A 1024 -7.94 -30.68 -4.48
C PHE A 1024 -7.51 -29.65 -3.43
N ILE A 1025 -6.20 -29.44 -3.29
CA ILE A 1025 -5.61 -28.38 -2.46
C ILE A 1025 -4.54 -27.70 -3.30
N TYR A 1026 -4.61 -26.36 -3.46
CA TYR A 1026 -3.74 -25.60 -4.37
C TYR A 1026 -3.69 -26.20 -5.79
N GLY A 1027 -4.80 -26.74 -6.30
CA GLY A 1027 -4.91 -27.39 -7.61
C GLY A 1027 -4.24 -28.77 -7.74
N ILE A 1028 -3.59 -29.27 -6.68
CA ILE A 1028 -2.99 -30.61 -6.60
C ILE A 1028 -4.09 -31.62 -6.30
N ASP A 1029 -4.17 -32.67 -7.11
CA ASP A 1029 -5.09 -33.78 -6.90
C ASP A 1029 -4.58 -34.68 -5.75
N ILE A 1030 -5.39 -34.80 -4.70
CA ILE A 1030 -5.07 -35.62 -3.51
C ILE A 1030 -6.05 -36.79 -3.33
N GLN A 1031 -6.93 -37.04 -4.30
CA GLN A 1031 -8.01 -38.02 -4.17
C GLN A 1031 -7.49 -39.44 -3.91
N ASN A 1032 -6.35 -39.79 -4.49
CA ASN A 1032 -5.75 -41.12 -4.40
C ASN A 1032 -4.92 -41.35 -3.12
N LEU A 1033 -4.72 -40.33 -2.29
CA LEU A 1033 -3.97 -40.48 -1.04
C LEU A 1033 -4.85 -41.10 0.06
N PRO A 1034 -4.29 -41.89 1.00
CA PRO A 1034 -5.01 -42.36 2.18
C PRO A 1034 -5.58 -41.18 2.98
N LEU A 1035 -6.74 -41.34 3.63
CA LEU A 1035 -7.38 -40.21 4.33
C LEU A 1035 -6.48 -39.64 5.45
N VAL A 1036 -5.67 -40.45 6.15
CA VAL A 1036 -4.75 -39.92 7.17
C VAL A 1036 -3.77 -38.90 6.56
N GLU A 1037 -3.26 -39.18 5.36
CA GLU A 1037 -2.37 -38.28 4.63
C GLU A 1037 -3.12 -37.04 4.10
N ARG A 1038 -4.32 -37.21 3.52
CA ARG A 1038 -5.18 -36.08 3.11
C ARG A 1038 -5.48 -35.16 4.29
N MET A 1039 -5.86 -35.72 5.43
CA MET A 1039 -6.14 -34.98 6.67
C MET A 1039 -4.90 -34.30 7.23
N ALA A 1040 -3.70 -34.87 7.05
CA ALA A 1040 -2.45 -34.20 7.40
C ALA A 1040 -2.22 -32.97 6.52
N HIS A 1041 -2.48 -33.05 5.21
CA HIS A 1041 -2.39 -31.91 4.29
C HIS A 1041 -3.46 -30.83 4.58
N ILE A 1042 -4.70 -31.23 4.88
CA ILE A 1042 -5.77 -30.30 5.30
C ILE A 1042 -5.38 -29.60 6.60
N ARG A 1043 -4.81 -30.33 7.57
CA ARG A 1043 -4.32 -29.73 8.82
C ARG A 1043 -3.17 -28.76 8.58
N ALA A 1044 -2.24 -29.09 7.68
CA ALA A 1044 -1.17 -28.19 7.28
C ALA A 1044 -1.73 -26.91 6.64
N LEU A 1045 -2.73 -27.00 5.75
CA LEU A 1045 -3.43 -25.85 5.18
C LEU A 1045 -4.08 -24.98 6.27
N CYS A 1046 -4.86 -25.59 7.18
CA CYS A 1046 -5.51 -24.86 8.26
C CYS A 1046 -4.49 -24.15 9.17
N ASN A 1047 -3.40 -24.83 9.51
CA ASN A 1047 -2.33 -24.25 10.30
C ASN A 1047 -1.64 -23.10 9.57
N THR A 1048 -1.40 -23.18 8.27
CA THR A 1048 -0.81 -22.07 7.49
C THR A 1048 -1.70 -20.83 7.54
N LEU A 1049 -3.03 -21.02 7.42
CA LEU A 1049 -4.05 -19.96 7.38
C LEU A 1049 -4.42 -19.38 8.77
N ASP A 1050 -4.09 -20.06 9.88
CA ASP A 1050 -4.47 -19.61 11.24
C ASP A 1050 -3.51 -18.56 11.82
N PHE A 1051 -3.92 -17.29 11.77
CA PHE A 1051 -3.21 -16.18 12.41
C PHE A 1051 -3.83 -15.87 13.79
N PRO A 1052 -3.04 -15.88 14.88
CA PRO A 1052 -3.56 -15.89 16.25
C PRO A 1052 -4.27 -14.61 16.73
N GLU A 1053 -4.12 -13.47 16.03
CA GLU A 1053 -4.60 -12.15 16.50
C GLU A 1053 -5.94 -11.69 15.88
N THR A 1054 -6.60 -12.49 15.05
CA THR A 1054 -7.84 -12.05 14.36
C THR A 1054 -9.15 -12.66 14.87
N ASP A 1055 -10.14 -11.78 15.01
CA ASP A 1055 -11.56 -12.08 15.25
C ASP A 1055 -12.32 -12.57 13.99
N CYS A 1056 -11.61 -12.88 12.89
CA CYS A 1056 -12.16 -13.37 11.63
C CYS A 1056 -12.60 -14.85 11.71
N ALA A 1057 -13.46 -15.27 10.78
CA ALA A 1057 -13.89 -16.66 10.70
C ALA A 1057 -12.70 -17.59 10.41
N LYS A 1058 -12.55 -18.65 11.21
CA LYS A 1058 -11.41 -19.57 11.12
C LYS A 1058 -11.72 -20.77 10.24
N VAL A 1059 -10.70 -21.26 9.53
CA VAL A 1059 -10.74 -22.55 8.84
C VAL A 1059 -10.08 -23.59 9.74
N ILE A 1060 -10.80 -24.67 10.05
CA ILE A 1060 -10.35 -25.71 10.97
C ILE A 1060 -10.48 -27.10 10.35
N CYS A 1061 -9.74 -28.06 10.89
CA CYS A 1061 -9.85 -29.47 10.52
C CYS A 1061 -10.26 -30.31 11.74
N PRO A 1062 -11.11 -31.33 11.58
CA PRO A 1062 -11.43 -32.25 12.66
C PRO A 1062 -10.18 -33.06 13.07
N PRO A 1063 -10.07 -33.44 14.35
CA PRO A 1063 -9.05 -34.38 14.78
C PRO A 1063 -9.31 -35.75 14.13
N CYS A 1064 -8.28 -36.31 13.50
CA CYS A 1064 -8.28 -37.67 12.98
C CYS A 1064 -7.52 -38.54 13.98
N ARG A 1065 -8.24 -39.41 14.70
CA ARG A 1065 -7.68 -40.22 15.79
C ARG A 1065 -8.14 -41.68 15.66
N PRO A 1066 -7.31 -42.66 16.06
CA PRO A 1066 -7.75 -44.04 16.23
C PRO A 1066 -8.83 -44.13 17.31
N LEU A 1067 -9.82 -45.01 17.10
CA LEU A 1067 -10.92 -45.21 18.05
C LEU A 1067 -10.44 -45.61 19.46
N THR A 1068 -9.31 -46.33 19.55
CA THR A 1068 -8.69 -46.74 20.83
C THR A 1068 -8.22 -45.57 21.69
N SER A 1069 -7.83 -44.45 21.07
CA SER A 1069 -7.34 -43.24 21.75
C SER A 1069 -8.46 -42.26 22.15
N MET A 1070 -9.72 -42.63 21.88
CA MET A 1070 -10.87 -41.77 22.14
C MET A 1070 -11.05 -41.43 23.64
N PRO A 1071 -10.89 -42.37 24.60
CA PRO A 1071 -11.00 -42.05 26.02
C PRO A 1071 -9.96 -41.03 26.49
N ASP A 1072 -8.69 -41.20 26.09
CA ASP A 1072 -7.60 -40.28 26.42
C ASP A 1072 -7.81 -38.90 25.80
N PHE A 1073 -8.31 -38.86 24.56
CA PHE A 1073 -8.64 -37.62 23.88
C PHE A 1073 -9.74 -36.84 24.62
N ILE A 1074 -10.78 -37.53 25.13
CA ILE A 1074 -11.85 -36.91 25.91
C ILE A 1074 -11.32 -36.39 27.25
N ASN A 1075 -10.47 -37.17 27.92
CA ASN A 1075 -9.89 -36.79 29.21
C ASN A 1075 -8.91 -35.61 29.12
N GLY A 1076 -8.25 -35.42 27.96
CA GLY A 1076 -7.29 -34.34 27.72
C GLY A 1076 -7.91 -33.00 27.28
N LEU A 1077 -9.23 -32.87 27.28
CA LEU A 1077 -9.93 -31.64 26.87
C LEU A 1077 -9.82 -30.55 27.97
N LYS A 1078 -9.21 -29.38 27.68
CA LYS A 1078 -9.02 -28.26 28.64
C LYS A 1078 -10.29 -27.41 28.74
N GLU A 1079 -10.60 -26.76 29.87
CA GLU A 1079 -11.82 -25.96 30.00
C GLU A 1079 -11.69 -24.49 29.49
N LEU A 1080 -12.76 -23.89 28.93
CA LEU A 1080 -12.88 -22.47 28.54
C LEU A 1080 -14.14 -21.79 29.12
N PRO A 1081 -14.10 -20.46 29.40
CA PRO A 1081 -15.27 -19.68 29.80
C PRO A 1081 -16.08 -19.15 28.59
N CYS A 1082 -17.41 -18.96 28.70
CA CYS A 1082 -18.24 -18.23 27.70
C CYS A 1082 -18.99 -17.06 28.34
N LYS A 1083 -19.16 -15.98 27.57
CA LYS A 1083 -19.75 -14.71 28.02
C LYS A 1083 -21.21 -14.49 27.61
N ASP A 1084 -21.75 -15.27 26.67
CA ASP A 1084 -23.03 -14.98 26.00
C ASP A 1084 -24.25 -15.68 26.63
N TYR A 1085 -24.15 -16.19 27.86
CA TYR A 1085 -25.22 -16.92 28.53
C TYR A 1085 -25.75 -16.18 29.77
N PRO A 1086 -27.06 -15.89 29.87
CA PRO A 1086 -27.62 -15.04 30.94
C PRO A 1086 -27.64 -15.67 32.33
N ASP A 1087 -27.49 -16.99 32.47
CA ASP A 1087 -27.65 -17.72 33.76
C ASP A 1087 -26.35 -18.28 34.37
N GLY A 1088 -25.18 -17.75 34.00
CA GLY A 1088 -23.92 -18.09 34.65
C GLY A 1088 -23.26 -19.34 34.08
N HIS A 1089 -22.03 -19.12 33.60
CA HIS A 1089 -20.95 -20.09 33.36
C HIS A 1089 -21.36 -21.52 32.96
N ILE A 1090 -21.47 -21.74 31.66
CA ILE A 1090 -21.26 -23.07 31.07
C ILE A 1090 -19.74 -23.28 31.01
N MET A 1091 -19.25 -24.42 31.53
CA MET A 1091 -17.87 -24.85 31.33
C MET A 1091 -17.73 -25.37 29.89
N PHE A 1092 -16.89 -24.73 29.07
CA PHE A 1092 -16.57 -25.19 27.71
C PHE A 1092 -15.30 -26.01 27.76
N HIS A 1093 -15.00 -26.74 26.69
CA HIS A 1093 -13.72 -27.43 26.53
C HIS A 1093 -12.95 -26.83 25.32
N ALA A 1094 -11.77 -26.23 25.51
CA ALA A 1094 -10.73 -26.06 24.50
C ALA A 1094 -9.83 -27.29 24.37
N THR A 1095 -9.62 -27.72 23.15
CA THR A 1095 -8.28 -28.16 22.71
C THR A 1095 -7.91 -27.38 21.45
N LYS A 1096 -6.63 -27.48 21.06
CA LYS A 1096 -6.10 -26.94 19.79
C LYS A 1096 -6.81 -27.47 18.52
N SER A 1097 -7.88 -28.26 18.65
CA SER A 1097 -8.62 -28.90 17.56
C SER A 1097 -10.16 -28.87 17.69
N GLY A 1098 -10.73 -28.12 18.65
CA GLY A 1098 -12.16 -27.76 18.75
C GLY A 1098 -13.21 -28.89 18.90
N MET A 1099 -13.99 -28.92 20.02
CA MET A 1099 -15.42 -29.36 20.15
C MET A 1099 -15.96 -29.60 21.62
N THR A 1100 -17.30 -29.59 21.88
CA THR A 1100 -18.00 -29.20 23.17
C THR A 1100 -19.13 -30.14 23.74
N CYS A 1101 -19.45 -30.14 25.07
CA CYS A 1101 -20.71 -30.66 25.73
C CYS A 1101 -21.08 -30.01 27.12
N ALA A 1102 -22.34 -30.10 27.60
CA ALA A 1102 -22.97 -29.38 28.76
C ALA A 1102 -23.62 -30.32 29.86
N PRO A 1103 -24.12 -29.85 31.04
CA PRO A 1103 -24.78 -30.68 32.07
C PRO A 1103 -26.32 -30.91 31.89
N LYS A 1104 -26.87 -31.98 32.49
CA LYS A 1104 -28.27 -32.46 32.33
C LYS A 1104 -29.27 -31.82 33.33
N THR A 1105 -30.43 -31.33 32.85
CA THR A 1105 -31.56 -30.93 33.71
C THR A 1105 -32.06 -32.09 34.58
N PRO A 1106 -32.46 -31.87 35.86
CA PRO A 1106 -32.79 -30.60 36.52
C PRO A 1106 -31.63 -29.94 37.28
N TRP A 1107 -30.38 -30.37 37.11
CA TRP A 1107 -29.26 -29.81 37.85
C TRP A 1107 -28.73 -28.53 37.20
N THR A 1108 -28.52 -27.50 38.01
CA THR A 1108 -27.97 -26.19 37.64
C THR A 1108 -26.69 -25.95 38.43
N MET A 1109 -25.74 -25.24 37.85
CA MET A 1109 -24.44 -25.00 38.47
C MET A 1109 -24.37 -23.53 38.92
N GLY A 1110 -23.98 -23.29 40.16
CA GLY A 1110 -23.79 -21.95 40.72
C GLY A 1110 -22.42 -21.82 41.37
N VAL A 1111 -21.91 -20.60 41.48
CA VAL A 1111 -20.71 -20.32 42.29
C VAL A 1111 -21.18 -19.70 43.59
N SER A 1112 -20.78 -20.31 44.71
CA SER A 1112 -21.14 -19.79 46.03
C SER A 1112 -20.42 -18.46 46.27
N ARG A 1113 -21.18 -17.39 46.51
CA ARG A 1113 -20.62 -16.05 46.76
C ARG A 1113 -19.76 -15.99 48.03
N SER A 1114 -19.96 -16.91 48.98
CA SER A 1114 -19.24 -16.94 50.25
C SER A 1114 -17.95 -17.75 50.19
N THR A 1115 -17.89 -18.81 49.37
CA THR A 1115 -16.72 -19.70 49.31
C THR A 1115 -15.95 -19.61 47.99
N GLY A 1116 -16.53 -19.02 46.94
CA GLY A 1116 -15.95 -19.01 45.59
C GLY A 1116 -15.92 -20.37 44.89
N HIS A 1117 -16.44 -21.43 45.54
CA HIS A 1117 -16.47 -22.78 45.02
C HIS A 1117 -17.76 -23.05 44.25
N VAL A 1118 -17.67 -23.89 43.22
CA VAL A 1118 -18.78 -24.32 42.37
C VAL A 1118 -19.66 -25.31 43.15
N TYR A 1119 -20.98 -25.12 43.10
CA TYR A 1119 -21.97 -26.05 43.65
C TYR A 1119 -23.05 -26.39 42.61
N TYR A 1120 -23.63 -27.57 42.73
CA TYR A 1120 -24.68 -28.11 41.87
C TYR A 1120 -26.01 -28.08 42.61
N LEU A 1121 -26.97 -27.33 42.09
CA LEU A 1121 -28.33 -27.18 42.62
C LEU A 1121 -29.32 -27.98 41.77
N ASN A 1122 -30.01 -28.95 42.37
CA ASN A 1122 -31.12 -29.61 41.72
C ASN A 1122 -32.35 -28.69 41.75
N SER A 1123 -32.81 -28.23 40.59
CA SER A 1123 -33.96 -27.32 40.48
C SER A 1123 -35.30 -27.95 40.86
N LYS A 1124 -35.38 -29.29 40.98
CA LYS A 1124 -36.59 -29.98 41.46
C LYS A 1124 -36.58 -30.20 42.97
N ASP A 1125 -35.43 -30.59 43.51
CA ASP A 1125 -35.32 -31.01 44.91
C ASP A 1125 -34.71 -29.92 45.82
N HIS A 1126 -34.24 -28.81 45.23
CA HIS A 1126 -33.54 -27.71 45.89
C HIS A 1126 -32.29 -28.12 46.71
N ILE A 1127 -31.74 -29.30 46.44
CA ILE A 1127 -30.52 -29.81 47.07
C ILE A 1127 -29.30 -29.22 46.36
N SER A 1128 -28.40 -28.62 47.14
CA SER A 1128 -27.11 -28.11 46.68
C SER A 1128 -25.96 -29.02 47.12
N SER A 1129 -25.11 -29.47 46.21
CA SER A 1129 -23.90 -30.26 46.49
C SER A 1129 -22.65 -29.58 45.93
N TYR A 1130 -21.54 -29.56 46.67
CA TYR A 1130 -20.24 -29.10 46.16
C TYR A 1130 -19.48 -30.20 45.41
N GLU A 1131 -19.83 -31.46 45.64
CA GLU A 1131 -19.33 -32.61 44.88
C GLU A 1131 -20.28 -32.93 43.73
N VAL A 1132 -19.75 -33.28 42.55
CA VAL A 1132 -20.54 -33.59 41.34
C VAL A 1132 -21.48 -34.76 41.60
N PRO A 1133 -22.82 -34.55 41.63
CA PRO A 1133 -23.75 -35.66 41.81
C PRO A 1133 -23.67 -36.68 40.66
N ALA A 1134 -23.70 -37.98 40.99
CA ALA A 1134 -23.60 -39.06 40.03
C ALA A 1134 -24.71 -38.99 38.96
N GLY A 1135 -24.34 -38.92 37.67
CA GLY A 1135 -25.28 -38.91 36.54
C GLY A 1135 -25.63 -37.54 35.94
N ILE A 1136 -24.93 -36.45 36.34
CA ILE A 1136 -25.10 -35.09 35.77
C ILE A 1136 -24.37 -34.89 34.43
N CYS A 1137 -23.29 -35.65 34.20
CA CYS A 1137 -22.57 -35.64 32.93
C CYS A 1137 -23.51 -36.12 31.82
N LEU A 1138 -23.59 -35.36 30.72
CA LEU A 1138 -24.32 -35.84 29.55
C LEU A 1138 -23.62 -37.10 29.01
N PRO A 1139 -24.34 -38.24 28.88
CA PRO A 1139 -23.77 -39.43 28.26
C PRO A 1139 -23.51 -39.16 26.78
N PHE A 1140 -22.51 -39.87 26.24
CA PHE A 1140 -22.11 -39.93 24.83
C PHE A 1140 -23.28 -39.84 23.83
N SER A 1141 -24.44 -40.39 24.17
CA SER A 1141 -25.68 -40.38 23.41
C SER A 1141 -26.34 -39.01 23.15
N LYS A 1142 -25.92 -37.92 23.82
CA LYS A 1142 -26.52 -36.57 23.64
C LYS A 1142 -25.67 -35.59 22.83
N THR A 1143 -24.39 -35.89 22.59
CA THR A 1143 -23.54 -35.12 21.69
C THR A 1143 -23.73 -35.67 20.29
N LYS A 1144 -24.18 -34.87 19.31
CA LYS A 1144 -24.24 -35.37 17.93
C LYS A 1144 -22.83 -35.50 17.39
N PHE A 1145 -22.36 -36.72 17.27
CA PHE A 1145 -21.15 -37.09 16.55
C PHE A 1145 -21.56 -37.48 15.12
N TYR A 1146 -20.88 -36.99 14.11
CA TYR A 1146 -21.19 -37.34 12.72
C TYR A 1146 -20.20 -38.38 12.19
N GLN A 1147 -20.70 -39.40 11.49
CA GLN A 1147 -19.86 -40.40 10.82
C GLN A 1147 -19.42 -39.90 9.44
N VAL A 1148 -18.14 -39.56 9.27
CA VAL A 1148 -17.56 -39.27 7.95
C VAL A 1148 -17.21 -40.62 7.28
N PRO A 1149 -17.84 -40.99 6.15
CA PRO A 1149 -17.57 -42.27 5.48
C PRO A 1149 -16.15 -42.31 4.91
N TRP A 1150 -15.46 -43.44 5.08
CA TRP A 1150 -14.06 -43.67 4.68
C TRP A 1150 -13.96 -44.53 3.41
N THR A 1151 -12.88 -44.32 2.65
CA THR A 1151 -12.27 -45.30 1.73
C THR A 1151 -10.92 -45.72 2.32
N THR A 1152 -10.71 -47.04 2.42
CA THR A 1152 -9.75 -47.76 3.29
C THR A 1152 -8.28 -47.33 3.15
N ALA A 1153 -7.50 -47.51 4.24
CA ALA A 1153 -6.09 -47.12 4.33
C ALA A 1153 -5.12 -48.09 3.61
N HIS A 1154 -5.61 -49.23 3.13
CA HIS A 1154 -4.82 -50.27 2.50
C HIS A 1154 -5.53 -50.78 1.23
N ASP A 1155 -4.78 -50.85 0.12
CA ASP A 1155 -5.14 -51.72 -1.01
C ASP A 1155 -5.14 -53.16 -0.49
N GLY A 1156 -6.34 -53.72 -0.30
CA GLY A 1156 -6.52 -55.11 0.12
C GLY A 1156 -7.42 -55.35 1.33
N ASP A 1157 -7.82 -54.32 2.08
CA ASP A 1157 -8.81 -54.49 3.15
C ASP A 1157 -10.22 -54.49 2.56
N LEU A 1158 -10.86 -55.67 2.58
CA LEU A 1158 -12.16 -55.95 1.99
C LEU A 1158 -13.24 -54.94 2.44
N ASP A 1159 -13.78 -54.18 1.48
CA ASP A 1159 -15.05 -53.48 1.63
C ASP A 1159 -16.11 -54.46 2.16
N VAL A 1160 -16.90 -54.08 3.16
CA VAL A 1160 -17.93 -54.94 3.77
C VAL A 1160 -18.92 -55.48 2.73
N LYS A 1161 -19.24 -54.72 1.66
CA LYS A 1161 -20.03 -55.23 0.53
C LYS A 1161 -19.26 -56.29 -0.25
N SER A 1162 -17.99 -56.06 -0.52
CA SER A 1162 -17.08 -56.99 -1.19
C SER A 1162 -16.78 -58.24 -0.34
N LEU A 1163 -16.65 -58.12 0.98
CA LEU A 1163 -16.53 -59.20 1.95
C LEU A 1163 -17.82 -60.01 2.04
N LEU A 1164 -18.98 -59.36 2.10
CA LEU A 1164 -20.28 -60.06 2.10
C LEU A 1164 -20.55 -60.76 0.77
N VAL A 1165 -20.11 -60.20 -0.36
CA VAL A 1165 -20.16 -60.85 -1.68
C VAL A 1165 -19.15 -62.00 -1.76
N TRP A 1166 -17.95 -61.84 -1.20
CA TRP A 1166 -16.90 -62.86 -1.18
C TRP A 1166 -17.25 -64.04 -0.26
N LEU A 1167 -17.73 -63.76 0.96
CA LEU A 1167 -18.23 -64.74 1.94
C LEU A 1167 -19.50 -65.47 1.45
N ARG A 1168 -20.36 -64.80 0.67
CA ARG A 1168 -21.49 -65.47 -0.02
C ARG A 1168 -21.04 -66.36 -1.16
N LYS A 1169 -19.88 -66.09 -1.78
CA LYS A 1169 -19.32 -66.88 -2.88
C LYS A 1169 -18.45 -68.04 -2.39
N HIS A 1170 -17.90 -67.98 -1.18
CA HIS A 1170 -17.03 -69.02 -0.61
C HIS A 1170 -17.46 -69.30 0.83
N PRO A 1171 -18.40 -70.25 1.04
CA PRO A 1171 -18.95 -70.56 2.36
C PRO A 1171 -18.10 -71.53 3.19
N GLN A 1172 -16.87 -71.84 2.77
CA GLN A 1172 -15.94 -72.70 3.51
C GLN A 1172 -14.96 -71.90 4.35
#